data_AF-A0A4X2L7A1-F1
#
_entry.id   AF-A0A4X2L7A1-F1
#
_cell.length_a   1.000
_cell.length_b   1.000
_cell.length_c   1.000
_cell.angle_alpha   90.00
_cell.angle_beta   90.00
_cell.angle_gamma   90.00
#
_symmetry.space_group_name_H-M   'P 1'
#
loop_
_entity.id
_entity.type
_entity.pdbx_description
1 polymer ?
#
loop_
_entity_poly.entity_id
_entity_poly.type
_entity_poly.pdbx_seq_one_letter_code
_entity_poly.pdbx_strand_id
1 'polypeptide(L)'
;MPGLALCLLYNLAASLNVCLTYPSTSLDFCENGGTWEKDGCICPEQWKGLRCTIVNFCKNSTYDNFHFGIITVGKYGPSIEKCESNTANAGFPKATRFCNMTVYGDIILENASKVNCDQTLESLAAQVENITENSLEISSETLLLTSDANMLTAQDISFATTVVQQIFNTSRNAVPEAKKIAVATVSQLLDAKEDVFQLQFRNKTMNYSLSLMNESLFYPNIAIQSVALPTEDTPQPVTVLFSVQRGANDILDSQQTYIEINEKELKPEDKTELQILINTTQSTNGKFGFVLYQNNKFFQSKTFTIRSNFSQRVVACKFSDGEEVPNVSVEMIFKPKYNESQFQLHSYACVFWDITKDDWDTYGCQKKPNNNSQFLGCQCNHTTSFAALMSFDYNYSYPDSLDIISKIGCGLSIAALAITIIFQIVTRKLRKTSVTWVFVSLCTSMLIFNILFLFGIENSNKNSNRSSEDDNVIPQHDINPPENHTCTVMTVLLHYFLLVTLTWTCLNAVQLCFLLLRAMKPLPPHFTLFLFLMGWGIPAIIVSLTVGIIYPLKGALGYRQEIICWLAVPEDGNYLESPWLWSFILPATIILITNAVIFIIITVKVLWGRNENLQSTKKSSVMKKILSMLSIVVVFGFTWILGYLMLIDDHNVKIIFNYLFCIFNTTQGLQIFVLYTVRTKVFQNKASDIFNSMSSTIGRIKMPSPTKISLHSEVYEMIRSLPNRIECFRLLEQSPTIEETFLSESDQSNSRY
;
A
#
# COMPACT_ATOMS: atom_id res chain seq x y z
N MET A 1 19.65 30.37 12.21
CA MET A 1 20.67 29.30 12.35
C MET A 1 19.97 27.94 12.51
N PRO A 2 19.63 27.23 11.41
CA PRO A 2 18.99 25.91 11.48
C PRO A 2 19.97 24.73 11.37
N GLY A 3 21.27 24.96 11.12
CA GLY A 3 22.26 23.90 10.88
C GLY A 3 22.79 23.18 12.13
N LEU A 4 22.67 23.76 13.33
CA LEU A 4 23.27 23.17 14.54
C LEU A 4 22.49 21.98 15.11
N ALA A 5 21.17 21.92 14.91
CA ALA A 5 20.34 20.82 15.39
C ALA A 5 20.56 19.53 14.58
N LEU A 6 20.74 19.65 13.26
CA LEU A 6 21.12 18.53 12.39
C LEU A 6 22.56 18.05 12.64
N CYS A 7 23.49 18.97 12.91
CA CYS A 7 24.88 18.60 13.16
C CYS A 7 25.09 17.93 14.54
N LEU A 8 24.27 18.27 15.55
CA LEU A 8 24.29 17.60 16.85
C LEU A 8 23.63 16.22 16.80
N LEU A 9 22.58 16.02 15.99
CA LEU A 9 21.97 14.71 15.74
C LEU A 9 22.91 13.77 14.95
N TYR A 10 23.63 14.30 13.96
CA TYR A 10 24.62 13.53 13.19
C TYR A 10 25.81 13.08 14.06
N ASN A 11 26.30 13.96 14.95
CA ASN A 11 27.41 13.62 15.85
C ASN A 11 27.00 12.71 17.02
N LEU A 12 25.74 12.76 17.48
CA LEU A 12 25.23 11.79 18.46
C LEU A 12 25.07 10.39 17.83
N ALA A 13 24.63 10.30 16.56
CA ALA A 13 24.57 9.04 15.82
C ALA A 13 25.97 8.43 15.56
N ALA A 14 26.99 9.27 15.31
CA ALA A 14 28.36 8.81 15.14
C ALA A 14 29.02 8.29 16.44
N SER A 15 28.53 8.71 17.61
CA SER A 15 29.13 8.36 18.92
C SER A 15 28.61 7.08 19.57
N LEU A 16 27.58 6.44 18.99
CA LEU A 16 26.94 5.23 19.53
C LEU A 16 27.31 3.92 18.80
N ASN A 17 28.33 3.94 17.94
CA ASN A 17 28.97 2.74 17.38
C ASN A 17 29.80 2.02 18.47
N VAL A 18 29.11 1.40 19.43
CA VAL A 18 29.71 0.37 20.29
C VAL A 18 29.52 -0.97 19.58
N CYS A 19 30.64 -1.52 19.12
CA CYS A 19 30.79 -2.83 18.52
C CYS A 19 30.00 -3.92 19.27
N LEU A 20 28.93 -4.41 18.66
CA LEU A 20 28.48 -5.79 18.80
C LEU A 20 28.55 -6.43 17.42
N THR A 21 29.77 -6.81 17.03
CA THR A 21 30.00 -7.74 15.94
C THR A 21 29.50 -9.12 16.38
N TYR A 22 28.24 -9.43 16.07
CA TYR A 22 27.84 -10.81 15.85
C TYR A 22 27.94 -11.06 14.34
N PRO A 23 28.63 -12.11 13.89
CA PRO A 23 28.71 -12.43 12.47
C PRO A 23 27.36 -13.01 12.04
N SER A 24 26.47 -12.17 11.52
CA SER A 24 25.38 -12.66 10.68
C SER A 24 25.94 -12.87 9.28
N THR A 25 26.71 -13.93 9.09
CA THR A 25 26.83 -14.52 7.76
C THR A 25 25.51 -15.25 7.49
N SER A 26 24.48 -14.52 7.04
CA SER A 26 23.53 -15.14 6.13
C SER A 26 24.31 -15.40 4.85
N LEU A 27 24.54 -16.67 4.53
CA LEU A 27 24.96 -17.05 3.19
C LEU A 27 23.87 -16.54 2.23
N ASP A 28 24.12 -15.48 1.47
CA ASP A 28 23.25 -15.10 0.35
C ASP A 28 23.32 -16.24 -0.67
N PHE A 29 22.31 -17.11 -0.68
CA PHE A 29 22.28 -18.27 -1.58
C PHE A 29 22.06 -17.88 -3.04
N CYS A 30 21.54 -16.67 -3.30
CA CYS A 30 21.32 -16.11 -4.63
C CYS A 30 22.26 -14.94 -4.90
N GLU A 31 22.93 -14.94 -6.05
CA GLU A 31 23.79 -13.84 -6.48
C GLU A 31 23.07 -12.91 -7.48
N ASN A 32 23.71 -11.80 -7.84
CA ASN A 32 23.28 -10.88 -8.90
C ASN A 32 21.85 -10.35 -8.77
N GLY A 33 21.39 -10.13 -7.53
CA GLY A 33 20.04 -9.61 -7.25
C GLY A 33 18.93 -10.66 -7.35
N GLY A 34 19.27 -11.95 -7.36
CA GLY A 34 18.28 -13.03 -7.24
C GLY A 34 17.64 -13.07 -5.86
N THR A 35 16.36 -13.43 -5.81
CA THR A 35 15.61 -13.58 -4.56
C THR A 35 15.38 -15.06 -4.25
N TRP A 36 15.64 -15.47 -3.02
CA TRP A 36 15.42 -16.85 -2.60
C TRP A 36 13.94 -17.10 -2.29
N GLU A 37 13.34 -18.08 -2.97
CA GLU A 37 12.02 -18.64 -2.64
C GLU A 37 12.16 -20.10 -2.17
N LYS A 38 11.06 -20.68 -1.64
CA LYS A 38 11.02 -22.01 -1.00
C LYS A 38 11.72 -23.13 -1.81
N ASP A 39 11.80 -23.01 -3.14
CA ASP A 39 12.34 -24.02 -4.05
C ASP A 39 13.58 -23.58 -4.88
N GLY A 40 14.19 -22.43 -4.58
CA GLY A 40 15.42 -21.95 -5.25
C GLY A 40 15.48 -20.44 -5.50
N CYS A 41 16.51 -19.99 -6.21
CA CYS A 41 16.67 -18.59 -6.58
C CYS A 41 15.81 -18.22 -7.79
N ILE A 42 15.06 -17.13 -7.67
CA ILE A 42 14.46 -16.43 -8.81
C ILE A 42 15.45 -15.40 -9.30
N CYS A 43 15.81 -15.50 -10.57
CA CYS A 43 16.82 -14.64 -11.15
C CYS A 43 16.21 -13.48 -11.94
N PRO A 44 16.85 -12.30 -11.91
CA PRO A 44 16.55 -11.24 -12.87
C PRO A 44 16.73 -11.74 -14.31
N GLU A 45 16.06 -11.13 -15.28
CA GLU A 45 16.09 -11.59 -16.69
C GLU A 45 17.50 -11.81 -17.26
N GLN A 46 18.47 -11.03 -16.77
CA GLN A 46 19.88 -11.06 -17.17
C GLN A 46 20.66 -12.28 -16.63
N TRP A 47 20.15 -12.99 -15.64
CA TRP A 47 20.88 -14.07 -14.97
C TRP A 47 20.01 -15.32 -14.92
N LYS A 48 20.62 -16.50 -14.96
CA LYS A 48 19.91 -17.78 -14.87
C LYS A 48 20.68 -18.80 -14.03
N GLY A 49 20.09 -19.97 -13.87
CA GLY A 49 20.64 -21.08 -13.10
C GLY A 49 20.24 -21.04 -11.62
N LEU A 50 20.52 -22.12 -10.90
CA LEU A 50 20.04 -22.35 -9.53
C LEU A 50 20.41 -21.27 -8.50
N ARG A 51 21.45 -20.47 -8.79
CA ARG A 51 21.93 -19.38 -7.92
C ARG A 51 22.06 -18.03 -8.63
N CYS A 52 21.51 -17.90 -9.84
CA CYS A 52 21.60 -16.67 -10.65
C CYS A 52 23.03 -16.27 -11.02
N THR A 53 23.89 -17.25 -11.29
CA THR A 53 25.31 -17.05 -11.63
C THR A 53 25.60 -17.22 -13.12
N ILE A 54 24.67 -17.79 -13.89
CA ILE A 54 24.84 -18.02 -15.32
C ILE A 54 24.35 -16.79 -16.07
N VAL A 55 25.20 -16.22 -16.93
CA VAL A 55 24.83 -15.06 -17.75
C VAL A 55 23.72 -15.43 -18.73
N ASN A 56 22.74 -14.54 -18.88
CA ASN A 56 21.63 -14.66 -19.83
C ASN A 56 21.47 -13.40 -20.70
N PHE A 57 22.57 -12.72 -21.01
CA PHE A 57 22.59 -11.53 -21.86
C PHE A 57 23.84 -11.42 -22.72
N CYS A 58 23.71 -10.70 -23.82
CA CYS A 58 24.79 -10.16 -24.60
C CYS A 58 25.27 -8.84 -23.97
N LYS A 59 26.58 -8.71 -23.73
CA LYS A 59 27.20 -7.51 -23.16
C LYS A 59 27.04 -6.30 -24.08
N ASN A 60 27.29 -5.11 -23.52
CA ASN A 60 27.37 -3.88 -24.30
C ASN A 60 28.33 -4.04 -25.49
N SER A 61 27.93 -3.49 -26.63
CA SER A 61 28.69 -3.68 -27.87
C SER A 61 28.53 -2.50 -28.82
N THR A 62 29.47 -2.40 -29.76
CA THR A 62 29.43 -1.41 -30.84
C THR A 62 29.52 -2.16 -32.17
N TYR A 63 28.69 -1.79 -33.14
CA TYR A 63 28.71 -2.37 -34.49
C TYR A 63 28.32 -1.31 -35.52
N ASP A 64 29.12 -1.14 -36.57
CA ASP A 64 28.90 -0.15 -37.65
C ASP A 64 28.60 1.27 -37.13
N ASN A 65 29.36 1.73 -36.13
CA ASN A 65 29.20 2.99 -35.39
C ASN A 65 27.92 3.14 -34.54
N PHE A 66 27.13 2.08 -34.38
CA PHE A 66 25.99 2.06 -33.46
C PHE A 66 26.36 1.44 -32.12
N HIS A 67 25.85 2.01 -31.03
CA HIS A 67 26.07 1.53 -29.67
C HIS A 67 24.84 0.80 -29.15
N PHE A 68 25.06 -0.36 -28.55
CA PHE A 68 24.02 -1.20 -27.99
C PHE A 68 24.28 -1.46 -26.50
N GLY A 69 23.22 -1.36 -25.71
CA GLY A 69 23.23 -1.72 -24.29
C GLY A 69 23.34 -3.22 -24.05
N ILE A 70 23.05 -3.65 -22.83
CA ILE A 70 22.89 -5.07 -22.49
C ILE A 70 21.59 -5.57 -23.13
N ILE A 71 21.65 -6.72 -23.81
CA ILE A 71 20.51 -7.33 -24.49
C ILE A 71 20.29 -8.73 -23.92
N THR A 72 19.13 -8.99 -23.32
CA THR A 72 18.78 -10.31 -22.80
C THR A 72 18.67 -11.34 -23.94
N VAL A 73 19.08 -12.57 -23.69
CA VAL A 73 18.93 -13.68 -24.65
C VAL A 73 17.46 -13.84 -25.08
N GLY A 74 17.24 -14.01 -26.38
CA GLY A 74 15.90 -14.11 -26.97
C GLY A 74 15.21 -12.76 -27.22
N LYS A 75 15.85 -11.63 -26.87
CA LYS A 75 15.36 -10.28 -27.14
C LYS A 75 16.20 -9.55 -28.20
N TYR A 76 15.58 -8.57 -28.84
CA TYR A 76 16.26 -7.59 -29.68
C TYR A 76 16.59 -6.36 -28.85
N GLY A 77 17.76 -5.78 -29.08
CA GLY A 77 18.18 -4.54 -28.44
C GLY A 77 18.30 -3.40 -29.46
N PRO A 78 17.71 -2.23 -29.17
CA PRO A 78 17.84 -1.04 -30.01
C PRO A 78 19.20 -0.36 -29.84
N SER A 79 19.62 0.39 -30.86
CA SER A 79 20.76 1.29 -30.80
C SER A 79 20.46 2.53 -29.97
N ILE A 80 21.49 3.12 -29.37
CA ILE A 80 21.39 4.41 -28.66
C ILE A 80 21.17 5.55 -29.67
N GLU A 81 21.73 5.44 -30.87
CA GLU A 81 21.55 6.41 -31.95
C GLU A 81 20.12 6.39 -32.48
N LYS A 82 19.56 7.59 -32.71
CA LYS A 82 18.17 7.79 -33.08
C LYS A 82 18.01 8.43 -34.45
N CYS A 83 16.90 8.15 -35.11
CA CYS A 83 16.48 8.75 -36.37
C CYS A 83 16.34 10.27 -36.22
N GLU A 84 16.73 11.00 -37.26
CA GLU A 84 16.82 12.46 -37.25
C GLU A 84 15.43 13.10 -37.29
N SER A 85 15.32 14.33 -36.78
CA SER A 85 14.04 15.05 -36.66
C SER A 85 13.33 15.37 -37.98
N ASN A 86 14.00 15.18 -39.13
CA ASN A 86 13.46 15.36 -40.47
C ASN A 86 12.89 14.07 -41.08
N THR A 87 12.97 12.94 -40.38
CA THR A 87 12.47 11.62 -40.84
C THR A 87 11.12 11.29 -40.22
N ALA A 88 10.38 10.35 -40.83
CA ALA A 88 9.05 9.97 -40.38
C ALA A 88 9.04 9.35 -38.97
N ASN A 89 10.09 8.59 -38.62
CA ASN A 89 10.27 7.98 -37.30
C ASN A 89 11.28 8.73 -36.42
N ALA A 90 11.28 10.06 -36.47
CA ALA A 90 12.17 10.89 -35.63
C ALA A 90 12.19 10.41 -34.16
N GLY A 91 13.38 10.12 -33.64
CA GLY A 91 13.57 9.66 -32.27
C GLY A 91 13.56 8.13 -32.06
N PHE A 92 13.14 7.33 -33.05
CA PHE A 92 13.29 5.86 -33.01
C PHE A 92 14.75 5.42 -33.17
N PRO A 93 15.15 4.24 -32.67
CA PRO A 93 16.49 3.69 -32.87
C PRO A 93 16.86 3.52 -34.35
N LYS A 94 18.11 3.81 -34.73
CA LYS A 94 18.62 3.64 -36.11
C LYS A 94 19.04 2.21 -36.46
N ALA A 95 19.26 1.35 -35.48
CA ALA A 95 19.63 -0.04 -35.69
C ALA A 95 19.16 -0.94 -34.54
N THR A 96 19.06 -2.24 -34.80
CA THR A 96 18.73 -3.25 -33.79
C THR A 96 19.66 -4.45 -33.90
N ARG A 97 19.83 -5.20 -32.80
CA ARG A 97 20.60 -6.44 -32.76
C ARG A 97 19.85 -7.51 -31.98
N PHE A 98 19.94 -8.76 -32.44
CA PHE A 98 19.36 -9.91 -31.74
C PHE A 98 20.40 -10.62 -30.88
N CYS A 99 20.05 -10.89 -29.62
CA CYS A 99 20.86 -11.73 -28.74
C CYS A 99 20.34 -13.17 -28.79
N ASN A 100 21.05 -14.04 -29.50
CA ASN A 100 20.66 -15.42 -29.74
C ASN A 100 21.43 -16.38 -28.81
N MET A 101 20.89 -17.57 -28.59
CA MET A 101 21.55 -18.67 -27.89
C MET A 101 21.60 -19.89 -28.79
N THR A 102 22.81 -20.39 -29.02
CA THR A 102 23.01 -21.57 -29.86
C THR A 102 22.54 -22.85 -29.16
N VAL A 103 22.38 -23.92 -29.94
CA VAL A 103 22.05 -25.26 -29.44
C VAL A 103 23.07 -25.77 -28.41
N TYR A 104 24.32 -25.30 -28.48
CA TYR A 104 25.39 -25.65 -27.52
C TYR A 104 25.39 -24.78 -26.25
N GLY A 105 24.48 -23.81 -26.17
CA GLY A 105 24.32 -22.91 -25.04
C GLY A 105 25.20 -21.66 -25.09
N ASP A 106 25.94 -21.44 -26.17
CA ASP A 106 26.72 -20.22 -26.36
C ASP A 106 25.83 -19.03 -26.73
N ILE A 107 26.04 -17.90 -26.05
CA ILE A 107 25.34 -16.65 -26.29
C ILE A 107 26.06 -15.89 -27.41
N ILE A 108 25.35 -15.63 -28.51
CA ILE A 108 25.90 -14.96 -29.70
C ILE A 108 25.05 -13.74 -30.01
N LEU A 109 25.73 -12.62 -30.27
CA LEU A 109 25.08 -11.39 -30.68
C LEU A 109 25.15 -11.26 -32.21
N GLU A 110 24.00 -11.23 -32.88
CA GLU A 110 23.91 -11.16 -34.34
C GLU A 110 24.34 -9.80 -34.90
N ASN A 111 24.53 -9.71 -36.21
CA ASN A 111 24.89 -8.45 -36.87
C ASN A 111 23.77 -7.41 -36.72
N ALA A 112 24.12 -6.13 -36.77
CA ALA A 112 23.13 -5.07 -36.66
C ALA A 112 22.31 -4.92 -37.95
N SER A 113 21.00 -4.85 -37.79
CA SER A 113 20.04 -4.51 -38.85
C SER A 113 19.71 -3.03 -38.75
N LYS A 114 19.89 -2.29 -39.85
CA LYS A 114 19.59 -0.85 -39.92
C LYS A 114 18.09 -0.65 -40.09
N VAL A 115 17.54 0.28 -39.32
CA VAL A 115 16.11 0.66 -39.38
C VAL A 115 15.92 1.69 -40.50
N ASN A 116 14.89 1.50 -41.32
CA ASN A 116 14.48 2.52 -42.29
C ASN A 116 13.72 3.67 -41.61
N CYS A 117 14.40 4.79 -41.35
CA CYS A 117 13.81 5.94 -40.63
C CYS A 117 12.65 6.62 -41.37
N ASP A 118 12.50 6.41 -42.68
CA ASP A 118 11.44 7.02 -43.49
C ASP A 118 10.17 6.15 -43.58
N GLN A 119 10.21 4.91 -43.08
CA GLN A 119 9.14 3.93 -43.22
C GLN A 119 8.38 3.76 -41.91
N THR A 120 7.07 4.02 -41.89
CA THR A 120 6.25 3.94 -40.67
C THR A 120 5.49 2.62 -40.55
N LEU A 121 5.11 2.24 -39.33
CA LEU A 121 4.24 1.09 -39.08
C LEU A 121 2.88 1.21 -39.79
N GLU A 122 2.34 2.43 -39.91
CA GLU A 122 1.15 2.71 -40.70
C GLU A 122 1.35 2.37 -42.18
N SER A 123 2.49 2.78 -42.77
CA SER A 123 2.80 2.49 -44.16
C SER A 123 2.97 0.99 -44.42
N LEU A 124 3.54 0.25 -43.46
CA LEU A 124 3.67 -1.20 -43.50
C LEU A 124 2.30 -1.91 -43.40
N ALA A 125 1.43 -1.42 -42.51
CA ALA A 125 0.06 -1.93 -42.39
C ALA A 125 -0.76 -1.70 -43.65
N ALA A 126 -0.52 -0.63 -44.41
CA ALA A 126 -1.16 -0.43 -45.71
C ALA A 126 -0.57 -1.34 -46.80
N GLN A 127 0.74 -1.60 -46.77
CA GLN A 127 1.42 -2.46 -47.75
C GLN A 127 1.02 -3.93 -47.65
N VAL A 128 0.84 -4.44 -46.41
CA VAL A 128 0.49 -5.85 -46.18
C VAL A 128 -0.90 -6.22 -46.70
N GLU A 129 -1.78 -5.23 -46.95
CA GLU A 129 -3.12 -5.48 -47.51
C GLU A 129 -3.09 -6.00 -48.96
N ASN A 130 -1.99 -5.76 -49.70
CA ASN A 130 -1.95 -5.95 -51.16
C ASN A 130 -0.88 -6.91 -51.71
N ILE A 131 -0.03 -7.58 -50.92
CA ILE A 131 1.10 -8.36 -51.49
C ILE A 131 1.39 -9.69 -50.76
N THR A 132 1.59 -10.75 -51.54
CA THR A 132 2.07 -12.11 -51.16
C THR A 132 3.61 -12.23 -51.14
N GLU A 133 4.33 -11.51 -52.01
CA GLU A 133 5.78 -11.69 -52.23
C GLU A 133 6.69 -10.93 -51.24
N ASN A 134 6.24 -9.81 -50.66
CA ASN A 134 7.04 -8.96 -49.74
C ASN A 134 6.84 -9.28 -48.25
N SER A 135 6.18 -10.39 -47.90
CA SER A 135 5.82 -10.67 -46.50
C SER A 135 7.04 -10.73 -45.57
N LEU A 136 8.20 -11.17 -46.07
CA LEU A 136 9.44 -11.26 -45.28
C LEU A 136 10.01 -9.88 -44.94
N GLU A 137 10.06 -8.97 -45.92
CA GLU A 137 10.54 -7.60 -45.75
C GLU A 137 9.61 -6.84 -44.80
N ILE A 138 8.30 -6.94 -45.00
CA ILE A 138 7.28 -6.30 -44.16
C ILE A 138 7.40 -6.78 -42.70
N SER A 139 7.49 -8.10 -42.46
CA SER A 139 7.67 -8.63 -41.11
C SER A 139 8.98 -8.14 -40.48
N SER A 140 10.07 -8.11 -41.25
CA SER A 140 11.38 -7.67 -40.77
C SER A 140 11.38 -6.20 -40.37
N GLU A 141 10.91 -5.31 -41.24
CA GLU A 141 10.81 -3.87 -40.94
C GLU A 141 9.87 -3.61 -39.75
N THR A 142 8.76 -4.35 -39.64
CA THR A 142 7.86 -4.23 -38.50
C THR A 142 8.56 -4.58 -37.19
N LEU A 143 9.29 -5.70 -37.15
CA LEU A 143 10.08 -6.13 -35.99
C LEU A 143 11.15 -5.09 -35.61
N LEU A 144 11.78 -4.46 -36.61
CA LEU A 144 12.79 -3.42 -36.39
C LEU A 144 12.18 -2.17 -35.73
N LEU A 145 11.02 -1.74 -36.21
CA LEU A 145 10.30 -0.57 -35.67
C LEU A 145 9.69 -0.82 -34.29
N THR A 146 9.42 -2.08 -33.92
CA THR A 146 8.89 -2.45 -32.60
C THR A 146 9.97 -2.78 -31.55
N SER A 147 11.24 -2.59 -31.89
CA SER A 147 12.37 -2.99 -31.05
C SER A 147 12.52 -2.23 -29.72
N ASP A 148 12.07 -0.98 -29.65
CA ASP A 148 12.02 -0.20 -28.39
C ASP A 148 10.57 -0.07 -27.92
N ALA A 149 10.14 -1.04 -27.11
CA ALA A 149 8.78 -1.12 -26.59
C ALA A 149 8.36 0.10 -25.73
N ASN A 150 9.31 0.86 -25.18
CA ASN A 150 9.02 2.05 -24.38
C ASN A 150 8.61 3.27 -25.22
N MET A 151 8.92 3.26 -26.52
CA MET A 151 8.59 4.34 -27.45
C MET A 151 7.27 4.11 -28.20
N LEU A 152 6.70 2.92 -28.11
CA LEU A 152 5.48 2.56 -28.84
C LEU A 152 4.26 3.31 -28.31
N THR A 153 3.45 3.81 -29.24
CA THR A 153 2.14 4.40 -28.97
C THR A 153 1.00 3.40 -29.25
N ALA A 154 -0.22 3.73 -28.81
CA ALA A 154 -1.39 2.87 -29.04
C ALA A 154 -1.65 2.61 -30.52
N GLN A 155 -1.34 3.60 -31.37
CA GLN A 155 -1.43 3.50 -32.83
C GLN A 155 -0.38 2.54 -33.38
N ASP A 156 0.87 2.64 -32.91
CA ASP A 156 1.98 1.78 -33.35
C ASP A 156 1.68 0.30 -33.06
N ILE A 157 1.24 -0.02 -31.84
CA ILE A 157 0.86 -1.40 -31.48
C ILE A 157 -0.30 -1.85 -32.38
N SER A 158 -1.28 -0.98 -32.66
CA SER A 158 -2.43 -1.32 -33.50
C SER A 158 -2.02 -1.62 -34.95
N PHE A 159 -1.11 -0.84 -35.53
CA PHE A 159 -0.60 -1.05 -36.89
C PHE A 159 0.28 -2.30 -36.97
N ALA A 160 1.23 -2.46 -36.05
CA ALA A 160 2.07 -3.66 -35.97
C ALA A 160 1.23 -4.94 -35.84
N THR A 161 0.16 -4.88 -35.05
CA THR A 161 -0.79 -6.00 -34.88
C THR A 161 -1.56 -6.31 -36.15
N THR A 162 -1.97 -5.29 -36.91
CA THR A 162 -2.57 -5.51 -38.23
C THR A 162 -1.58 -6.19 -39.17
N VAL A 163 -0.31 -5.79 -39.17
CA VAL A 163 0.72 -6.48 -39.96
C VAL A 163 0.81 -7.95 -39.57
N VAL A 164 0.98 -8.25 -38.28
CA VAL A 164 1.03 -9.62 -37.78
C VAL A 164 -0.21 -10.41 -38.19
N GLN A 165 -1.42 -9.86 -37.99
CA GLN A 165 -2.67 -10.53 -38.37
C GLN A 165 -2.73 -10.87 -39.86
N GLN A 166 -2.33 -9.96 -40.73
CA GLN A 166 -2.34 -10.19 -42.17
C GLN A 166 -1.27 -11.20 -42.62
N ILE A 167 -0.11 -11.24 -41.95
CA ILE A 167 0.93 -12.25 -42.18
C ILE A 167 0.43 -13.66 -41.83
N PHE A 168 -0.38 -13.79 -40.79
CA PHE A 168 -0.99 -15.06 -40.39
C PHE A 168 -2.28 -15.41 -41.16
N ASN A 169 -2.77 -14.52 -42.02
CA ASN A 169 -3.94 -14.79 -42.85
C ASN A 169 -3.61 -15.86 -43.89
N THR A 170 -4.29 -17.01 -43.80
CA THR A 170 -4.07 -18.18 -44.67
C THR A 170 -4.28 -17.85 -46.15
N SER A 171 -5.18 -16.92 -46.47
CA SER A 171 -5.46 -16.49 -47.85
C SER A 171 -4.26 -15.76 -48.50
N ARG A 172 -3.32 -15.28 -47.69
CA ARG A 172 -2.18 -14.47 -48.14
C ARG A 172 -0.89 -15.25 -48.28
N ASN A 173 -0.86 -16.55 -47.97
CA ASN A 173 0.28 -17.45 -48.23
C ASN A 173 1.67 -16.88 -47.89
N ALA A 174 1.80 -16.14 -46.79
CA ALA A 174 3.08 -15.57 -46.36
C ALA A 174 4.13 -16.67 -46.11
N VAL A 175 5.41 -16.38 -46.43
CA VAL A 175 6.51 -17.33 -46.22
C VAL A 175 6.69 -17.70 -44.74
N PRO A 176 7.09 -18.95 -44.42
CA PRO A 176 7.23 -19.41 -43.03
C PRO A 176 8.15 -18.53 -42.16
N GLU A 177 9.24 -18.04 -42.73
CA GLU A 177 10.21 -17.15 -42.05
C GLU A 177 9.55 -15.83 -41.63
N ALA A 178 8.68 -15.26 -42.48
CA ALA A 178 7.94 -14.04 -42.17
C ALA A 178 6.99 -14.23 -40.97
N LYS A 179 6.41 -15.43 -40.83
CA LYS A 179 5.56 -15.80 -39.69
C LYS A 179 6.36 -15.89 -38.40
N LYS A 180 7.56 -16.51 -38.44
CA LYS A 180 8.48 -16.56 -37.28
C LYS A 180 8.83 -15.16 -36.78
N ILE A 181 9.20 -14.26 -37.69
CA ILE A 181 9.50 -12.86 -37.39
C ILE A 181 8.27 -12.13 -36.82
N ALA A 182 7.08 -12.41 -37.35
CA ALA A 182 5.84 -11.87 -36.81
C ALA A 182 5.59 -12.33 -35.37
N VAL A 183 5.87 -13.59 -35.01
CA VAL A 183 5.81 -14.05 -33.59
C VAL A 183 6.83 -13.31 -32.71
N ALA A 184 8.04 -13.07 -33.20
CA ALA A 184 9.04 -12.28 -32.47
C ALA A 184 8.54 -10.84 -32.21
N THR A 185 7.86 -10.24 -33.19
CA THR A 185 7.23 -8.92 -33.08
C THR A 185 6.18 -8.92 -31.96
N VAL A 186 5.34 -9.94 -31.90
CA VAL A 186 4.35 -10.12 -30.83
C VAL A 186 5.02 -10.17 -29.46
N SER A 187 6.12 -10.93 -29.33
CA SER A 187 6.88 -11.00 -28.08
C SER A 187 7.39 -9.62 -27.63
N GLN A 188 7.85 -8.77 -28.56
CA GLN A 188 8.30 -7.41 -28.25
C GLN A 188 7.14 -6.48 -27.88
N LEU A 189 6.01 -6.58 -28.58
CA LEU A 189 4.83 -5.77 -28.25
C LEU A 189 4.37 -6.02 -26.81
N LEU A 190 4.47 -7.26 -26.32
CA LEU A 190 4.16 -7.62 -24.94
C LEU A 190 5.10 -7.00 -23.89
N ASP A 191 6.25 -6.44 -24.29
CA ASP A 191 7.13 -5.65 -23.42
C ASP A 191 6.66 -4.19 -23.25
N ALA A 192 5.73 -3.70 -24.09
CA ALA A 192 5.24 -2.31 -24.02
C ALA A 192 4.44 -2.04 -22.74
N LYS A 193 4.31 -0.77 -22.35
CA LYS A 193 3.60 -0.39 -21.12
C LYS A 193 2.09 -0.64 -21.25
N GLU A 194 1.46 -0.98 -20.12
CA GLU A 194 0.04 -1.34 -20.04
C GLU A 194 -0.90 -0.23 -20.53
N ASP A 195 -0.58 1.03 -20.23
CA ASP A 195 -1.37 2.21 -20.58
C ASP A 195 -1.54 2.40 -22.09
N VAL A 196 -0.60 1.87 -22.88
CA VAL A 196 -0.61 1.96 -24.34
C VAL A 196 -1.69 1.05 -24.98
N PHE A 197 -2.15 0.01 -24.27
CA PHE A 197 -3.15 -0.94 -24.79
C PHE A 197 -4.61 -0.46 -24.60
N GLN A 198 -4.86 0.58 -23.81
CA GLN A 198 -6.17 0.82 -23.16
C GLN A 198 -7.27 1.58 -23.96
N LEU A 199 -7.07 2.00 -25.21
CA LEU A 199 -8.12 2.76 -25.94
C LEU A 199 -8.40 2.35 -27.40
N GLN A 200 -7.41 1.87 -28.16
CA GLN A 200 -7.55 1.59 -29.61
C GLN A 200 -7.44 0.11 -29.99
N PHE A 201 -7.13 -0.77 -29.03
CA PHE A 201 -6.87 -2.19 -29.28
C PHE A 201 -8.12 -3.09 -29.30
N ARG A 202 -9.29 -2.53 -28.96
CA ARG A 202 -10.59 -3.19 -28.71
C ARG A 202 -11.21 -4.02 -29.84
N ASN A 203 -10.52 -4.25 -30.95
CA ASN A 203 -11.07 -5.00 -32.10
C ASN A 203 -10.06 -5.96 -32.74
N LYS A 204 -8.90 -6.19 -32.12
CA LYS A 204 -7.80 -6.94 -32.75
C LYS A 204 -7.26 -8.04 -31.84
N THR A 205 -8.06 -9.09 -31.62
CA THR A 205 -7.49 -10.36 -31.17
C THR A 205 -6.63 -10.96 -32.27
N MET A 206 -5.41 -11.38 -31.92
CA MET A 206 -4.53 -12.08 -32.84
C MET A 206 -5.03 -13.52 -32.99
N ASN A 207 -5.80 -13.79 -34.05
CA ASN A 207 -6.20 -15.13 -34.43
C ASN A 207 -5.04 -15.79 -35.20
N TYR A 208 -4.13 -16.44 -34.49
CA TYR A 208 -3.07 -17.20 -35.15
C TYR A 208 -3.65 -18.43 -35.85
N SER A 209 -3.34 -18.59 -37.14
CA SER A 209 -3.38 -19.90 -37.78
C SER A 209 -2.20 -20.71 -37.25
N LEU A 210 -2.47 -21.54 -36.24
CA LEU A 210 -1.47 -22.34 -35.53
C LEU A 210 -1.11 -23.64 -36.24
N SER A 211 -1.91 -24.06 -37.23
CA SER A 211 -1.71 -25.26 -38.04
C SER A 211 -0.44 -25.21 -38.91
N LEU A 212 0.07 -24.01 -39.19
CA LEU A 212 1.08 -23.71 -40.20
C LEU A 212 2.52 -23.77 -39.67
N MET A 213 2.73 -23.91 -38.36
CA MET A 213 4.07 -24.02 -37.78
C MET A 213 4.32 -25.47 -37.37
N ASN A 214 5.10 -26.18 -38.18
CA ASN A 214 5.60 -27.53 -37.89
C ASN A 214 6.73 -27.54 -36.84
N GLU A 215 7.11 -26.37 -36.33
CA GLU A 215 8.22 -26.17 -35.40
C GLU A 215 7.72 -25.49 -34.12
N SER A 216 8.34 -25.85 -32.99
CA SER A 216 8.15 -25.14 -31.73
C SER A 216 8.94 -23.84 -31.73
N LEU A 217 8.30 -22.75 -31.28
CA LEU A 217 8.89 -21.42 -31.20
C LEU A 217 8.81 -20.91 -29.76
N PHE A 218 9.95 -20.42 -29.26
CA PHE A 218 10.06 -19.86 -27.93
C PHE A 218 10.66 -18.46 -28.01
N TYR A 219 9.89 -17.49 -27.58
CA TYR A 219 10.34 -16.14 -27.30
C TYR A 219 10.00 -15.80 -25.84
N PRO A 220 10.65 -14.81 -25.24
CA PRO A 220 10.49 -14.54 -23.80
C PRO A 220 9.05 -14.38 -23.32
N ASN A 221 8.18 -13.75 -24.13
CA ASN A 221 6.79 -13.47 -23.75
C ASN A 221 5.75 -14.34 -24.46
N ILE A 222 6.16 -15.21 -25.40
CA ILE A 222 5.25 -16.07 -26.17
C ILE A 222 5.92 -17.41 -26.50
N ALA A 223 5.20 -18.51 -26.23
CA ALA A 223 5.59 -19.85 -26.65
C ALA A 223 4.52 -20.46 -27.56
N ILE A 224 4.94 -21.07 -28.65
CA ILE A 224 4.05 -21.74 -29.60
C ILE A 224 4.55 -23.15 -29.85
N GLN A 225 3.66 -24.11 -29.70
CA GLN A 225 3.93 -25.51 -30.01
C GLN A 225 2.75 -26.12 -30.75
N SER A 226 3.02 -27.09 -31.62
CA SER A 226 1.98 -27.84 -32.30
C SER A 226 2.28 -29.34 -32.25
N VAL A 227 1.23 -30.14 -32.30
CA VAL A 227 1.32 -31.60 -32.32
C VAL A 227 0.33 -32.17 -33.33
N ALA A 228 0.83 -33.06 -34.19
CA ALA A 228 -0.01 -33.80 -35.12
C ALA A 228 -0.61 -35.03 -34.45
N LEU A 229 -1.90 -35.26 -34.67
CA LEU A 229 -2.57 -36.46 -34.17
C LEU A 229 -2.13 -37.71 -34.96
N PRO A 230 -2.07 -38.88 -34.32
CA PRO A 230 -1.82 -40.14 -35.03
C PRO A 230 -2.93 -40.41 -36.04
N THR A 231 -2.55 -40.77 -37.27
CA THR A 231 -3.48 -41.23 -38.31
C THR A 231 -3.88 -42.68 -37.99
N GLU A 232 -5.07 -42.92 -37.44
CA GLU A 232 -5.63 -44.27 -37.29
C GLU A 232 -6.93 -44.42 -38.09
N ASP A 233 -7.13 -45.58 -38.72
CA ASP A 233 -8.32 -45.91 -39.52
C ASP A 233 -9.60 -46.02 -38.67
N THR A 234 -9.47 -46.13 -37.35
CA THR A 234 -10.59 -46.18 -36.39
C THR A 234 -10.57 -44.96 -35.47
N PRO A 235 -11.69 -44.23 -35.29
CA PRO A 235 -11.74 -43.10 -34.36
C PRO A 235 -11.51 -43.61 -32.93
N GLN A 236 -10.38 -43.24 -32.33
CA GLN A 236 -10.10 -43.47 -30.91
C GLN A 236 -10.12 -42.13 -30.17
N PRO A 237 -10.50 -42.11 -28.87
CA PRO A 237 -10.35 -40.92 -28.05
C PRO A 237 -8.86 -40.59 -27.91
N VAL A 238 -8.48 -39.37 -28.28
CA VAL A 238 -7.11 -38.89 -28.14
C VAL A 238 -7.06 -37.80 -27.09
N THR A 239 -6.06 -37.89 -26.22
CA THR A 239 -5.75 -36.87 -25.25
C THR A 239 -4.42 -36.21 -25.56
N VAL A 240 -4.37 -34.88 -25.39
CA VAL A 240 -3.16 -34.08 -25.60
C VAL A 240 -2.95 -33.21 -24.37
N LEU A 241 -1.80 -33.39 -23.72
CA LEU A 241 -1.38 -32.61 -22.56
C LEU A 241 -0.31 -31.61 -23.01
N PHE A 242 -0.52 -30.32 -22.79
CA PHE A 242 0.52 -29.29 -22.84
C PHE A 242 0.82 -28.82 -21.41
N SER A 243 2.10 -28.79 -21.05
CA SER A 243 2.55 -28.50 -19.69
C SER A 243 3.64 -27.44 -19.71
N VAL A 244 3.62 -26.56 -18.71
CA VAL A 244 4.58 -25.49 -18.48
C VAL A 244 5.09 -25.59 -17.05
N GLN A 245 6.40 -25.74 -16.93
CA GLN A 245 7.13 -25.80 -15.67
C GLN A 245 7.74 -24.44 -15.32
N ARG A 246 7.92 -24.22 -14.03
CA ARG A 246 8.56 -23.06 -13.44
C ARG A 246 10.04 -23.04 -13.76
N GLY A 247 10.44 -22.03 -14.52
CA GLY A 247 11.85 -21.71 -14.77
C GLY A 247 12.55 -21.06 -13.58
N ALA A 248 13.88 -20.96 -13.66
CA ALA A 248 14.68 -20.10 -12.76
C ALA A 248 14.47 -18.61 -13.04
N ASN A 249 13.86 -18.28 -14.18
CA ASN A 249 13.57 -16.93 -14.67
C ASN A 249 12.12 -16.89 -15.20
N ASP A 250 11.49 -15.71 -15.23
CA ASP A 250 10.14 -15.51 -15.82
C ASP A 250 10.12 -15.54 -17.37
N ILE A 251 11.11 -16.16 -18.01
CA ILE A 251 11.27 -16.26 -19.46
C ILE A 251 10.78 -17.64 -19.92
N LEU A 252 9.96 -17.68 -20.96
CA LEU A 252 9.52 -18.90 -21.62
C LEU A 252 10.66 -19.50 -22.45
N ASP A 253 10.99 -20.77 -22.19
CA ASP A 253 12.05 -21.52 -22.89
C ASP A 253 11.60 -22.97 -23.19
N SER A 254 12.22 -23.59 -24.18
CA SER A 254 11.91 -24.95 -24.64
C SER A 254 12.07 -26.00 -23.55
N GLN A 255 12.92 -25.75 -22.54
CA GLN A 255 13.13 -26.67 -21.41
C GLN A 255 11.97 -26.68 -20.41
N GLN A 256 11.11 -25.66 -20.43
CA GLN A 256 10.02 -25.51 -19.48
C GLN A 256 8.69 -26.03 -20.03
N THR A 257 8.58 -26.20 -21.34
CA THR A 257 7.31 -26.50 -22.01
C THR A 257 7.38 -27.78 -22.80
N TYR A 258 6.42 -28.69 -22.62
CA TYR A 258 6.37 -29.96 -23.35
C TYR A 258 4.93 -30.36 -23.69
N ILE A 259 4.80 -31.19 -24.73
CA ILE A 259 3.54 -31.81 -25.15
C ILE A 259 3.66 -33.32 -25.05
N GLU A 260 2.64 -33.94 -24.47
CA GLU A 260 2.47 -35.40 -24.40
C GLU A 260 1.12 -35.79 -25.01
N ILE A 261 1.06 -36.96 -25.64
CA ILE A 261 -0.16 -37.52 -26.23
C ILE A 261 -0.52 -38.79 -25.44
N ASN A 262 -1.83 -39.07 -25.31
CA ASN A 262 -2.39 -40.23 -24.62
C ASN A 262 -2.26 -40.21 -23.08
N GLU A 263 -2.01 -39.05 -22.49
CA GLU A 263 -2.12 -38.85 -21.04
C GLU A 263 -3.58 -38.80 -20.59
N LYS A 264 -3.93 -39.52 -19.53
CA LYS A 264 -5.33 -39.67 -19.11
C LYS A 264 -5.82 -38.55 -18.20
N GLU A 265 -4.92 -37.96 -17.43
CA GLU A 265 -5.25 -37.05 -16.33
C GLU A 265 -4.16 -36.00 -16.15
N LEU A 266 -4.55 -34.85 -15.59
CA LEU A 266 -3.62 -33.81 -15.17
C LEU A 266 -2.82 -34.28 -13.94
N LYS A 267 -1.49 -34.19 -14.00
CA LYS A 267 -0.57 -34.56 -12.92
C LYS A 267 0.33 -33.37 -12.61
N PRO A 268 -0.16 -32.36 -11.88
CA PRO A 268 0.64 -31.21 -11.53
C PRO A 268 1.71 -31.59 -10.50
N GLU A 269 2.98 -31.38 -10.85
CA GLU A 269 4.13 -31.40 -9.93
C GLU A 269 4.32 -30.03 -9.25
N ASP A 270 5.14 -29.95 -8.20
CA ASP A 270 5.42 -28.70 -7.48
C ASP A 270 5.95 -27.57 -8.38
N LYS A 271 6.70 -27.92 -9.42
CA LYS A 271 7.22 -26.96 -10.41
C LYS A 271 6.20 -26.60 -11.50
N THR A 272 5.01 -27.18 -11.52
CA THR A 272 4.03 -26.91 -12.58
C THR A 272 3.46 -25.50 -12.41
N GLU A 273 3.47 -24.71 -13.48
CA GLU A 273 2.82 -23.39 -13.51
C GLU A 273 1.48 -23.45 -14.25
N LEU A 274 1.44 -24.21 -15.34
CA LEU A 274 0.25 -24.38 -16.17
C LEU A 274 0.23 -25.79 -16.75
N GLN A 275 -0.92 -26.44 -16.74
CA GLN A 275 -1.20 -27.61 -17.57
C GLN A 275 -2.55 -27.44 -18.26
N ILE A 276 -2.64 -27.87 -19.51
CA ILE A 276 -3.88 -27.96 -20.29
C ILE A 276 -3.96 -29.36 -20.90
N LEU A 277 -5.01 -30.09 -20.56
CA LEU A 277 -5.33 -31.41 -21.06
C LEU A 277 -6.57 -31.31 -21.94
N ILE A 278 -6.41 -31.70 -23.20
CA ILE A 278 -7.50 -31.75 -24.16
C ILE A 278 -7.90 -33.19 -24.35
N ASN A 279 -9.19 -33.46 -24.26
CA ASN A 279 -9.79 -34.75 -24.54
C ASN A 279 -10.79 -34.61 -25.69
N THR A 280 -10.56 -35.33 -26.78
CA THR A 280 -11.49 -35.40 -27.91
C THR A 280 -12.01 -36.82 -28.10
N THR A 281 -13.32 -36.95 -28.32
CA THR A 281 -14.00 -38.24 -28.49
C THR A 281 -14.06 -38.73 -29.94
N GLN A 282 -13.73 -37.86 -30.91
CA GLN A 282 -13.70 -38.17 -32.34
C GLN A 282 -12.39 -37.63 -32.91
N SER A 283 -11.45 -38.51 -33.28
CA SER A 283 -10.26 -38.09 -34.02
C SER A 283 -10.58 -37.98 -35.52
N THR A 284 -10.48 -36.78 -36.05
CA THR A 284 -10.21 -36.57 -37.47
C THR A 284 -8.72 -36.27 -37.63
N ASN A 285 -8.13 -36.60 -38.79
CA ASN A 285 -6.75 -36.22 -39.09
C ASN A 285 -6.57 -34.71 -38.89
N GLY A 286 -5.69 -34.31 -37.97
CA GLY A 286 -5.59 -32.91 -37.57
C GLY A 286 -4.39 -32.60 -36.68
N LYS A 287 -4.20 -31.32 -36.40
CA LYS A 287 -3.14 -30.81 -35.52
C LYS A 287 -3.73 -29.95 -34.41
N PHE A 288 -3.23 -30.12 -33.19
CA PHE A 288 -3.46 -29.20 -32.09
C PHE A 288 -2.31 -28.20 -32.02
N GLY A 289 -2.64 -26.91 -31.93
CA GLY A 289 -1.70 -25.83 -31.71
C GLY A 289 -1.97 -25.13 -30.39
N PHE A 290 -0.91 -24.90 -29.63
CA PHE A 290 -0.93 -24.21 -28.34
C PHE A 290 -0.14 -22.91 -28.43
N VAL A 291 -0.69 -21.85 -27.87
CA VAL A 291 -0.01 -20.57 -27.66
C VAL A 291 -0.09 -20.22 -26.21
N LEU A 292 1.04 -19.87 -25.62
CA LEU A 292 1.12 -19.35 -24.27
C LEU A 292 1.62 -17.91 -24.32
N TYR A 293 0.83 -17.01 -23.77
CA TYR A 293 1.22 -15.62 -23.54
C TYR A 293 1.63 -15.45 -22.08
N GLN A 294 2.77 -14.78 -21.87
CA GLN A 294 3.31 -14.56 -20.53
C GLN A 294 2.49 -13.54 -19.71
N ASN A 295 1.74 -12.66 -20.37
CA ASN A 295 0.84 -11.69 -19.76
C ASN A 295 -0.43 -11.53 -20.61
N ASN A 296 -1.38 -10.73 -20.12
CA ASN A 296 -2.70 -10.53 -20.69
C ASN A 296 -2.85 -9.17 -21.40
N LYS A 297 -1.77 -8.50 -21.79
CA LYS A 297 -1.81 -7.16 -22.43
C LYS A 297 -2.68 -7.08 -23.68
N PHE A 298 -2.74 -8.15 -24.46
CA PHE A 298 -3.63 -8.25 -25.62
C PHE A 298 -5.10 -8.58 -25.29
N PHE A 299 -5.43 -8.85 -24.02
CA PHE A 299 -6.72 -9.32 -23.55
C PHE A 299 -7.31 -8.35 -22.51
N GLN A 300 -7.50 -7.09 -22.93
CA GLN A 300 -7.96 -5.99 -22.06
C GLN A 300 -9.48 -6.08 -21.79
N SER A 301 -9.83 -6.47 -20.57
CA SER A 301 -11.22 -6.67 -20.16
C SER A 301 -11.96 -5.37 -19.79
N LYS A 302 -13.27 -5.35 -20.04
CA LYS A 302 -14.18 -4.27 -19.57
C LYS A 302 -14.79 -4.63 -18.22
N THR A 303 -15.02 -5.93 -18.01
CA THR A 303 -15.67 -6.47 -16.80
C THR A 303 -14.69 -6.65 -15.64
N PHE A 304 -13.43 -7.00 -15.92
CA PHE A 304 -12.37 -7.22 -14.93
C PHE A 304 -11.27 -6.18 -15.08
N THR A 305 -11.03 -5.40 -14.02
CA THR A 305 -9.96 -4.38 -14.01
C THR A 305 -8.80 -4.81 -13.11
N ILE A 306 -7.59 -4.70 -13.63
CA ILE A 306 -6.34 -5.02 -12.92
C ILE A 306 -5.79 -3.74 -12.29
N ARG A 307 -5.50 -3.77 -10.99
CA ARG A 307 -4.89 -2.67 -10.23
C ARG A 307 -3.51 -3.02 -9.69
N SER A 308 -3.14 -4.29 -9.74
CA SER A 308 -1.85 -4.82 -9.31
C SER A 308 -0.94 -5.15 -10.50
N ASN A 309 0.30 -5.56 -10.21
CA ASN A 309 1.23 -6.05 -11.22
C ASN A 309 1.20 -7.60 -11.33
N PHE A 310 0.12 -8.27 -10.94
CA PHE A 310 0.04 -9.73 -11.08
C PHE A 310 0.03 -10.12 -12.57
N SER A 311 1.06 -10.85 -13.00
CA SER A 311 1.13 -11.36 -14.37
C SER A 311 0.12 -12.50 -14.54
N GLN A 312 -0.89 -12.27 -15.38
CA GLN A 312 -1.86 -13.31 -15.73
C GLN A 312 -1.46 -13.93 -17.08
N ARG A 313 -1.15 -15.23 -17.07
CA ARG A 313 -0.89 -15.97 -18.31
C ARG A 313 -2.18 -16.32 -19.03
N VAL A 314 -2.12 -16.30 -20.35
CA VAL A 314 -3.23 -16.69 -21.22
C VAL A 314 -2.76 -17.84 -22.09
N VAL A 315 -3.55 -18.93 -22.14
CA VAL A 315 -3.25 -20.11 -22.96
C VAL A 315 -4.32 -20.26 -24.03
N ALA A 316 -3.92 -20.27 -25.29
CA ALA A 316 -4.81 -20.53 -26.40
C ALA A 316 -4.57 -21.92 -26.97
N CYS A 317 -5.66 -22.61 -27.29
CA CYS A 317 -5.63 -23.86 -28.02
C CYS A 317 -6.50 -23.75 -29.27
N LYS A 318 -5.98 -24.26 -30.39
CA LYS A 318 -6.74 -24.38 -31.63
C LYS A 318 -6.51 -25.75 -32.28
N PHE A 319 -7.59 -26.33 -32.79
CA PHE A 319 -7.54 -27.49 -33.68
C PHE A 319 -7.54 -27.01 -35.14
N SER A 320 -6.89 -27.74 -36.04
CA SER A 320 -6.89 -27.63 -37.52
C SER A 320 -7.62 -26.40 -38.10
N ASP A 321 -6.90 -25.51 -38.80
CA ASP A 321 -7.34 -24.20 -39.32
C ASP A 321 -8.85 -23.89 -39.35
N GLY A 322 -9.39 -23.52 -38.19
CA GLY A 322 -10.74 -22.94 -38.08
C GLY A 322 -11.88 -23.96 -38.06
N GLU A 323 -11.58 -25.25 -37.92
CA GLU A 323 -12.60 -26.26 -37.67
C GLU A 323 -12.84 -26.43 -36.16
N GLU A 324 -14.10 -26.32 -35.75
CA GLU A 324 -14.52 -26.65 -34.38
C GLU A 324 -14.44 -28.16 -34.19
N VAL A 325 -13.83 -28.61 -33.08
CA VAL A 325 -13.85 -30.02 -32.69
C VAL A 325 -15.19 -30.30 -32.02
N PRO A 326 -16.08 -31.13 -32.60
CA PRO A 326 -17.28 -31.55 -31.89
C PRO A 326 -16.89 -32.41 -30.67
N ASN A 327 -17.50 -32.14 -29.52
CA ASN A 327 -17.32 -32.88 -28.26
C ASN A 327 -15.88 -32.88 -27.72
N VAL A 328 -15.32 -31.69 -27.49
CA VAL A 328 -14.04 -31.49 -26.79
C VAL A 328 -14.27 -31.17 -25.32
N SER A 329 -13.43 -31.75 -24.45
CA SER A 329 -13.32 -31.36 -23.05
C SER A 329 -11.89 -30.87 -22.80
N VAL A 330 -11.76 -29.65 -22.30
CA VAL A 330 -10.47 -29.02 -21.98
C VAL A 330 -10.38 -28.84 -20.48
N GLU A 331 -9.40 -29.48 -19.85
CA GLU A 331 -9.12 -29.32 -18.44
C GLU A 331 -7.83 -28.54 -18.25
N MET A 332 -7.81 -27.62 -17.30
CA MET A 332 -6.66 -26.75 -17.07
C MET A 332 -6.36 -26.61 -15.59
N ILE A 333 -5.08 -26.46 -15.28
CA ILE A 333 -4.61 -26.12 -13.94
C ILE A 333 -3.65 -24.93 -14.04
N PHE A 334 -3.89 -23.91 -13.21
CA PHE A 334 -3.04 -22.73 -13.08
C PHE A 334 -2.44 -22.67 -11.67
N LYS A 335 -1.14 -22.39 -11.57
CA LYS A 335 -0.49 -22.04 -10.30
C LYS A 335 -0.28 -20.52 -10.23
N PRO A 336 -1.04 -19.79 -9.42
CA PRO A 336 -0.91 -18.34 -9.33
C PRO A 336 0.42 -17.96 -8.66
N LYS A 337 1.06 -16.88 -9.15
CA LYS A 337 2.28 -16.30 -8.58
C LYS A 337 1.94 -14.99 -7.85
N TYR A 338 1.96 -15.02 -6.53
CA TYR A 338 1.72 -13.84 -5.69
C TYR A 338 2.47 -13.96 -4.36
N ASN A 339 2.66 -12.83 -3.68
CA ASN A 339 3.30 -12.83 -2.37
C ASN A 339 2.32 -13.32 -1.29
N GLU A 340 2.40 -14.59 -0.91
CA GLU A 340 1.55 -15.23 0.13
C GLU A 340 1.58 -14.50 1.49
N SER A 341 2.66 -13.76 1.79
CA SER A 341 2.76 -12.98 3.02
C SER A 341 1.92 -11.70 3.01
N GLN A 342 1.60 -11.19 1.82
CA GLN A 342 0.86 -9.94 1.62
C GLN A 342 -0.54 -10.15 1.04
N PHE A 343 -0.78 -11.27 0.35
CA PHE A 343 -2.02 -11.55 -0.34
C PHE A 343 -2.49 -12.97 -0.05
N GLN A 344 -3.80 -13.14 -0.01
CA GLN A 344 -4.49 -14.41 0.06
C GLN A 344 -5.50 -14.47 -1.08
N LEU A 345 -5.56 -15.60 -1.79
CA LEU A 345 -6.55 -15.79 -2.84
C LEU A 345 -7.97 -15.76 -2.24
N HIS A 346 -8.80 -14.84 -2.73
CA HIS A 346 -10.20 -14.70 -2.32
C HIS A 346 -11.12 -15.55 -3.19
N SER A 347 -11.02 -15.35 -4.50
CA SER A 347 -11.80 -16.09 -5.50
C SER A 347 -11.06 -16.10 -6.83
N TYR A 348 -11.48 -16.97 -7.74
CA TYR A 348 -11.02 -16.97 -9.12
C TYR A 348 -12.18 -17.30 -10.06
N ALA A 349 -12.03 -17.03 -11.35
CA ALA A 349 -12.96 -17.43 -12.40
C ALA A 349 -12.21 -18.07 -13.56
N CYS A 350 -12.71 -19.20 -14.04
CA CYS A 350 -12.27 -19.86 -15.25
C CYS A 350 -12.98 -19.23 -16.45
N VAL A 351 -12.22 -18.56 -17.31
CA VAL A 351 -12.78 -17.77 -18.41
C VAL A 351 -12.13 -18.10 -19.74
N PHE A 352 -12.84 -17.75 -20.80
CA PHE A 352 -12.28 -17.67 -22.13
C PHE A 352 -12.51 -16.28 -22.73
N TRP A 353 -11.67 -15.92 -23.70
CA TRP A 353 -11.79 -14.65 -24.40
C TRP A 353 -12.86 -14.74 -25.49
N ASP A 354 -13.96 -14.02 -25.33
CA ASP A 354 -15.01 -13.91 -26.33
C ASP A 354 -14.67 -12.77 -27.29
N ILE A 355 -14.29 -13.13 -28.52
CA ILE A 355 -13.93 -12.19 -29.58
C ILE A 355 -15.12 -11.28 -29.97
N THR A 356 -16.35 -11.74 -29.82
CA THR A 356 -17.56 -10.97 -30.19
C THR A 356 -17.91 -9.93 -29.14
N LYS A 357 -17.69 -10.23 -27.85
CA LYS A 357 -17.86 -9.29 -26.74
C LYS A 357 -16.65 -8.38 -26.55
N ASP A 358 -15.49 -8.80 -27.08
CA ASP A 358 -14.21 -8.18 -26.80
C ASP A 358 -14.03 -8.06 -25.27
N ASP A 359 -14.27 -9.19 -24.59
CA ASP A 359 -14.19 -9.34 -23.14
C ASP A 359 -14.10 -10.83 -22.73
N TRP A 360 -13.82 -11.08 -21.45
CA TRP A 360 -13.87 -12.42 -20.85
C TRP A 360 -15.31 -12.92 -20.65
N ASP A 361 -15.53 -14.21 -20.87
CA ASP A 361 -16.79 -14.90 -20.62
C ASP A 361 -16.55 -16.26 -19.92
N THR A 362 -17.54 -16.74 -19.18
CA THR A 362 -17.54 -18.03 -18.48
C THR A 362 -18.37 -19.09 -19.20
N TYR A 363 -19.05 -18.75 -20.30
CA TYR A 363 -19.86 -19.72 -21.06
C TYR A 363 -19.06 -20.97 -21.45
N GLY A 364 -19.58 -22.13 -21.04
CA GLY A 364 -18.93 -23.42 -21.30
C GLY A 364 -17.71 -23.72 -20.42
N CYS A 365 -17.34 -22.83 -19.48
CA CYS A 365 -16.24 -22.98 -18.54
C CYS A 365 -16.73 -23.02 -17.08
N GLN A 366 -16.14 -23.88 -16.26
CA GLN A 366 -16.46 -24.03 -14.85
C GLN A 366 -15.22 -24.33 -14.01
N LYS A 367 -15.30 -24.02 -12.71
CA LYS A 367 -14.29 -24.40 -11.72
C LYS A 367 -14.28 -25.92 -11.57
N LYS A 368 -13.09 -26.51 -11.59
CA LYS A 368 -12.90 -27.93 -11.27
C LYS A 368 -12.29 -28.02 -9.87
N PRO A 369 -12.97 -28.64 -8.89
CA PRO A 369 -12.41 -28.79 -7.55
C PRO A 369 -11.13 -29.60 -7.64
N ASN A 370 -10.07 -29.09 -7.01
CA ASN A 370 -8.78 -29.73 -6.94
C ASN A 370 -8.44 -30.04 -5.47
N ASN A 371 -7.88 -31.23 -5.23
CA ASN A 371 -7.47 -31.64 -3.89
C ASN A 371 -6.29 -30.80 -3.35
N ASN A 372 -5.53 -30.17 -4.23
CA ASN A 372 -4.40 -29.32 -3.86
C ASN A 372 -4.79 -27.83 -3.96
N SER A 373 -4.81 -27.14 -2.81
CA SER A 373 -5.22 -25.73 -2.70
C SER A 373 -4.27 -24.74 -3.38
N GLN A 374 -3.08 -25.17 -3.78
CA GLN A 374 -2.10 -24.33 -4.50
C GLN A 374 -2.47 -24.11 -5.99
N PHE A 375 -3.37 -24.92 -6.53
CA PHE A 375 -3.66 -24.98 -7.96
C PHE A 375 -5.13 -24.64 -8.25
N LEU A 376 -5.36 -23.77 -9.23
CA LEU A 376 -6.69 -23.39 -9.71
C LEU A 376 -7.11 -24.31 -10.84
N GLY A 377 -8.14 -25.13 -10.61
CA GLY A 377 -8.65 -26.07 -11.60
C GLY A 377 -9.78 -25.48 -12.43
N CYS A 378 -9.72 -25.67 -13.74
CA CYS A 378 -10.72 -25.21 -14.70
C CYS A 378 -11.10 -26.34 -15.67
N GLN A 379 -12.36 -26.35 -16.10
CA GLN A 379 -12.86 -27.25 -17.13
C GLN A 379 -13.72 -26.46 -18.12
N CYS A 380 -13.45 -26.60 -19.41
CA CYS A 380 -14.19 -25.97 -20.50
C CYS A 380 -14.59 -26.98 -21.58
N ASN A 381 -15.60 -26.67 -22.38
CA ASN A 381 -16.14 -27.56 -23.43
C ASN A 381 -15.88 -27.09 -24.89
N HIS A 382 -14.94 -26.17 -25.07
CA HIS A 382 -14.55 -25.61 -26.37
C HIS A 382 -13.04 -25.38 -26.43
N THR A 383 -12.52 -24.95 -27.58
CA THR A 383 -11.10 -24.62 -27.79
C THR A 383 -10.97 -23.15 -28.17
N THR A 384 -10.48 -22.33 -27.23
CA THR A 384 -10.35 -20.87 -27.39
C THR A 384 -9.10 -20.38 -26.66
N SER A 385 -9.06 -19.10 -26.28
CA SER A 385 -8.03 -18.53 -25.41
C SER A 385 -8.54 -18.47 -23.98
N PHE A 386 -7.90 -19.19 -23.08
CA PHE A 386 -8.30 -19.37 -21.69
C PHE A 386 -7.39 -18.64 -20.72
N ALA A 387 -7.98 -18.22 -19.61
CA ALA A 387 -7.26 -17.73 -18.45
C ALA A 387 -8.03 -18.02 -17.16
N ALA A 388 -7.33 -17.97 -16.03
CA ALA A 388 -7.96 -17.89 -14.72
C ALA A 388 -7.84 -16.44 -14.22
N LEU A 389 -8.95 -15.73 -14.04
CA LEU A 389 -8.96 -14.39 -13.44
C LEU A 389 -9.00 -14.56 -11.93
N MET A 390 -8.05 -13.94 -11.21
CA MET A 390 -7.95 -14.08 -9.75
C MET A 390 -8.32 -12.79 -9.07
N SER A 391 -8.92 -12.91 -7.90
CA SER A 391 -9.11 -11.83 -6.94
C SER A 391 -8.40 -12.17 -5.64
N PHE A 392 -7.62 -11.23 -5.13
CA PHE A 392 -6.88 -11.38 -3.88
C PHE A 392 -7.43 -10.46 -2.79
N ASP A 393 -7.40 -10.96 -1.57
CA ASP A 393 -7.51 -10.17 -0.34
C ASP A 393 -6.10 -9.89 0.19
N TYR A 394 -5.89 -8.75 0.83
CA TYR A 394 -4.62 -8.48 1.50
C TYR A 394 -4.49 -9.33 2.79
N ASN A 395 -3.39 -10.04 2.93
CA ASN A 395 -2.99 -10.78 4.12
C ASN A 395 -2.27 -9.84 5.09
N TYR A 396 -3.04 -9.24 5.99
CA TYR A 396 -2.53 -8.24 6.92
C TYR A 396 -2.20 -8.83 8.28
N SER A 397 -0.91 -9.04 8.56
CA SER A 397 -0.43 -9.46 9.88
C SER A 397 0.02 -8.25 10.72
N TYR A 398 -0.88 -7.71 11.55
CA TYR A 398 -0.51 -6.72 12.57
C TYR A 398 0.04 -7.44 13.81
N PRO A 399 1.14 -6.99 14.43
CA PRO A 399 1.70 -7.68 15.60
C PRO A 399 0.67 -7.68 16.74
N ASP A 400 0.22 -8.86 17.16
CA ASP A 400 -0.78 -9.01 18.23
C ASP A 400 -0.35 -8.31 19.53
N SER A 401 0.96 -8.17 19.76
CA SER A 401 1.51 -7.43 20.90
C SER A 401 1.15 -5.93 20.90
N LEU A 402 1.13 -5.25 19.74
CA LEU A 402 0.75 -3.84 19.67
C LEU A 402 -0.75 -3.64 19.86
N ASP A 403 -1.58 -4.61 19.45
CA ASP A 403 -3.03 -4.58 19.66
C ASP A 403 -3.35 -4.60 21.17
N ILE A 404 -2.74 -5.55 21.91
CA ILE A 404 -2.91 -5.67 23.35
C ILE A 404 -2.47 -4.39 24.09
N ILE A 405 -1.29 -3.84 23.73
CA ILE A 405 -0.79 -2.60 24.34
C ILE A 405 -1.74 -1.43 24.07
N SER A 406 -2.26 -1.32 22.84
CA SER A 406 -3.19 -0.25 22.45
C SER A 406 -4.51 -0.33 23.22
N LYS A 407 -5.07 -1.53 23.38
CA LYS A 407 -6.31 -1.78 24.13
C LYS A 407 -6.19 -1.36 25.60
N ILE A 408 -5.13 -1.81 26.27
CA ILE A 408 -4.88 -1.48 27.69
C ILE A 408 -4.60 0.02 27.85
N GLY A 409 -3.73 0.59 27.00
CA GLY A 409 -3.34 1.99 27.06
C GLY A 409 -4.53 2.94 26.86
N CYS A 410 -5.31 2.72 25.81
CA CYS A 410 -6.50 3.53 25.53
C CYS A 410 -7.56 3.40 26.61
N GLY A 411 -7.81 2.19 27.13
CA GLY A 411 -8.76 1.96 28.22
C GLY A 411 -8.43 2.78 29.49
N LEU A 412 -7.16 2.76 29.92
CA LEU A 412 -6.69 3.55 31.06
C LEU A 412 -6.79 5.06 30.79
N SER A 413 -6.44 5.49 29.58
CA SER A 413 -6.51 6.89 29.14
C SER A 413 -7.94 7.43 29.14
N ILE A 414 -8.91 6.65 28.66
CA ILE A 414 -10.34 7.01 28.64
C ILE A 414 -10.84 7.27 30.07
N ALA A 415 -10.58 6.35 31.00
CA ALA A 415 -10.99 6.51 32.40
C ALA A 415 -10.36 7.76 33.05
N ALA A 416 -9.06 7.97 32.81
CA ALA A 416 -8.33 9.12 33.34
C ALA A 416 -8.81 10.47 32.77
N LEU A 417 -9.13 10.52 31.47
CA LEU A 417 -9.68 11.71 30.81
C LEU A 417 -11.09 12.02 31.28
N ALA A 418 -11.95 11.01 31.47
CA ALA A 418 -13.30 11.20 32.00
C ALA A 418 -13.27 11.84 33.41
N ILE A 419 -12.42 11.32 34.31
CA ILE A 419 -12.21 11.90 35.64
C ILE A 419 -11.68 13.33 35.54
N THR A 420 -10.71 13.57 34.65
CA THR A 420 -10.16 14.92 34.41
C THR A 420 -11.25 15.91 33.97
N ILE A 421 -12.10 15.53 33.02
CA ILE A 421 -13.19 16.38 32.52
C ILE A 421 -14.17 16.71 33.65
N ILE A 422 -14.62 15.72 34.42
CA ILE A 422 -15.53 15.92 35.55
C ILE A 422 -14.90 16.87 36.57
N PHE A 423 -13.65 16.66 36.94
CA PHE A 423 -12.94 17.52 37.88
C PHE A 423 -12.82 18.97 37.40
N GLN A 424 -12.49 19.17 36.12
CA GLN A 424 -12.36 20.50 35.52
C GLN A 424 -13.71 21.25 35.49
N ILE A 425 -14.80 20.54 35.16
CA ILE A 425 -16.16 21.12 35.17
C ILE A 425 -16.56 21.52 36.60
N VAL A 426 -16.33 20.66 37.59
CA VAL A 426 -16.67 20.93 39.00
C VAL A 426 -15.86 22.08 39.58
N THR A 427 -14.57 22.17 39.23
CA THR A 427 -13.66 23.22 39.72
C THR A 427 -13.70 24.49 38.86
N ARG A 428 -14.58 24.57 37.85
CA ARG A 428 -14.64 25.70 36.91
C ARG A 428 -14.81 27.07 37.57
N LYS A 429 -15.47 27.13 38.74
CA LYS A 429 -15.69 28.39 39.49
C LYS A 429 -14.40 28.95 40.09
N LEU A 430 -13.38 28.11 40.30
CA LEU A 430 -12.08 28.47 40.88
C LEU A 430 -11.04 28.82 39.81
N ARG A 431 -11.33 28.60 38.52
CA ARG A 431 -10.40 28.83 37.40
C ARG A 431 -11.01 29.84 36.42
N LYS A 432 -10.17 30.63 35.73
CA LYS A 432 -10.65 31.53 34.65
C LYS A 432 -11.47 30.71 33.65
N THR A 433 -12.77 31.03 33.55
CA THR A 433 -13.76 30.21 32.85
C THR A 433 -13.37 29.88 31.41
N SER A 434 -12.78 30.82 30.67
CA SER A 434 -12.35 30.61 29.28
C SER A 434 -11.20 29.60 29.10
N VAL A 435 -10.30 29.47 30.08
CA VAL A 435 -9.15 28.52 30.02
C VAL A 435 -9.62 27.11 30.30
N THR A 436 -10.52 26.96 31.27
CA THR A 436 -11.12 25.68 31.61
C THR A 436 -11.88 25.09 30.42
N TRP A 437 -12.64 25.91 29.68
CA TRP A 437 -13.41 25.42 28.53
C TRP A 437 -12.54 24.88 27.40
N VAL A 438 -11.47 25.59 27.01
CA VAL A 438 -10.53 25.13 25.95
C VAL A 438 -9.86 23.82 26.34
N PHE A 439 -9.40 23.71 27.59
CA PHE A 439 -8.77 22.49 28.10
C PHE A 439 -9.77 21.32 28.19
N VAL A 440 -11.01 21.58 28.60
CA VAL A 440 -12.08 20.56 28.58
C VAL A 440 -12.33 20.09 27.16
N SER A 441 -12.40 20.99 26.17
CA SER A 441 -12.57 20.62 24.76
C SER A 441 -11.43 19.75 24.23
N LEU A 442 -10.17 20.06 24.59
CA LEU A 442 -9.02 19.21 24.28
C LEU A 442 -9.18 17.79 24.87
N CYS A 443 -9.51 17.69 26.15
CA CYS A 443 -9.71 16.40 26.81
C CYS A 443 -10.89 15.63 26.22
N THR A 444 -11.98 16.32 25.85
CA THR A 444 -13.17 15.71 25.25
C THR A 444 -12.88 15.18 23.84
N SER A 445 -12.19 15.94 22.98
CA SER A 445 -11.84 15.45 21.65
C SER A 445 -10.92 14.23 21.72
N MET A 446 -9.95 14.26 22.64
CA MET A 446 -9.03 13.15 22.87
C MET A 446 -9.73 11.92 23.45
N LEU A 447 -10.72 12.10 24.34
CA LEU A 447 -11.55 11.01 24.86
C LEU A 447 -12.31 10.32 23.72
N ILE A 448 -12.97 11.11 22.85
CA ILE A 448 -13.72 10.58 21.72
C ILE A 448 -12.79 9.86 20.72
N PHE A 449 -11.63 10.44 20.42
CA PHE A 449 -10.62 9.80 19.57
C PHE A 449 -10.20 8.43 20.11
N ASN A 450 -9.88 8.31 21.41
CA ASN A 450 -9.48 7.01 22.00
C ASN A 450 -10.59 5.97 21.93
N ILE A 451 -11.86 6.37 22.11
CA ILE A 451 -13.01 5.46 21.98
C ILE A 451 -13.14 4.98 20.54
N LEU A 452 -13.08 5.90 19.57
CA LEU A 452 -13.13 5.56 18.15
C LEU A 452 -11.95 4.68 17.73
N PHE A 453 -10.77 4.87 18.34
CA PHE A 453 -9.57 4.09 18.02
C PHE A 453 -9.70 2.65 18.50
N LEU A 454 -10.29 2.43 19.69
CA LEU A 454 -10.63 1.08 20.15
C LEU A 454 -11.60 0.38 19.18
N PHE A 455 -12.67 1.06 18.75
CA PHE A 455 -13.58 0.50 17.76
C PHE A 455 -12.94 0.31 16.37
N GLY A 456 -12.01 1.18 15.99
CA GLY A 456 -11.32 1.12 14.71
C GLY A 456 -10.28 0.00 14.60
N ILE A 457 -9.69 -0.42 15.73
CA ILE A 457 -8.81 -1.59 15.79
C ILE A 457 -9.62 -2.89 15.98
N GLU A 458 -10.72 -2.84 16.74
CA GLU A 458 -11.65 -3.97 16.93
C GLU A 458 -12.56 -4.13 15.69
N ASN A 459 -11.95 -4.29 14.51
CA ASN A 459 -12.70 -4.54 13.29
C ASN A 459 -13.16 -6.00 13.25
N SER A 460 -14.48 -6.19 13.23
CA SER A 460 -15.16 -7.51 13.22
C SER A 460 -14.77 -8.41 12.03
N ASN A 461 -14.09 -7.87 11.01
CA ASN A 461 -13.63 -8.62 9.85
C ASN A 461 -12.34 -9.43 10.08
N LYS A 462 -11.63 -9.26 11.22
CA LYS A 462 -10.46 -10.11 11.56
C LYS A 462 -10.81 -11.61 11.59
N ASN A 463 -12.11 -11.94 11.74
CA ASN A 463 -12.62 -13.30 11.86
C ASN A 463 -13.70 -13.66 10.81
N SER A 464 -13.88 -12.86 9.75
CA SER A 464 -14.82 -13.26 8.69
C SER A 464 -14.17 -14.36 7.86
N ASN A 465 -14.40 -15.62 8.26
CA ASN A 465 -14.15 -16.79 7.42
C ASN A 465 -15.07 -16.67 6.20
N ARG A 466 -14.63 -15.92 5.19
CA ARG A 466 -15.34 -15.85 3.92
C ARG A 466 -15.11 -17.18 3.22
N SER A 467 -16.17 -17.97 3.17
CA SER A 467 -16.26 -19.16 2.34
C SER A 467 -15.93 -18.78 0.90
N SER A 468 -14.92 -19.43 0.34
CA SER A 468 -14.60 -19.35 -1.09
C SER A 468 -15.90 -19.50 -1.89
N GLU A 469 -16.21 -18.50 -2.71
CA GLU A 469 -17.41 -18.53 -3.54
C GLU A 469 -17.23 -19.65 -4.59
N ASP A 470 -18.01 -20.73 -4.46
CA ASP A 470 -17.88 -21.93 -5.30
C ASP A 470 -18.32 -21.68 -6.76
N ASP A 471 -19.12 -20.64 -7.01
CA ASP A 471 -19.64 -20.31 -8.34
C ASP A 471 -18.57 -19.71 -9.25
N ASN A 472 -18.60 -20.05 -10.55
CA ASN A 472 -17.68 -19.50 -11.56
C ASN A 472 -18.09 -18.09 -12.00
N VAL A 473 -18.03 -17.12 -11.09
CA VAL A 473 -18.39 -15.71 -11.34
C VAL A 473 -17.14 -14.87 -11.60
N ILE A 474 -17.16 -14.07 -12.66
CA ILE A 474 -16.05 -13.16 -13.01
C ILE A 474 -15.91 -12.09 -11.92
N PRO A 475 -14.76 -11.98 -11.22
CA PRO A 475 -14.53 -10.89 -10.30
C PRO A 475 -14.50 -9.54 -11.04
N GLN A 476 -14.83 -8.44 -10.37
CA GLN A 476 -14.73 -7.10 -10.98
C GLN A 476 -13.31 -6.54 -10.93
N HIS A 477 -12.56 -6.89 -9.88
CA HIS A 477 -11.21 -6.39 -9.62
C HIS A 477 -10.30 -7.54 -9.18
N ASP A 478 -9.01 -7.41 -9.49
CA ASP A 478 -7.95 -8.33 -9.06
C ASP A 478 -7.63 -8.24 -7.56
N ILE A 479 -8.06 -7.15 -6.93
CA ILE A 479 -8.03 -6.93 -5.48
C ILE A 479 -9.47 -6.67 -5.04
N ASN A 480 -10.03 -7.52 -4.18
CA ASN A 480 -11.37 -7.31 -3.65
C ASN A 480 -11.30 -6.32 -2.48
N PRO A 481 -11.83 -5.09 -2.59
CA PRO A 481 -12.01 -4.26 -1.42
C PRO A 481 -13.12 -4.89 -0.54
N PRO A 482 -12.85 -5.34 0.69
CA PRO A 482 -13.94 -5.78 1.55
C PRO A 482 -14.85 -4.58 1.84
N GLU A 483 -16.06 -4.57 1.27
CA GLU A 483 -17.05 -3.53 1.52
C GLU A 483 -17.39 -3.50 3.02
N ASN A 484 -16.87 -2.51 3.74
CA ASN A 484 -17.20 -2.32 5.15
C ASN A 484 -17.52 -0.85 5.41
N HIS A 485 -18.76 -0.44 5.14
CA HIS A 485 -19.19 0.95 5.35
C HIS A 485 -18.90 1.45 6.77
N THR A 486 -18.98 0.58 7.79
CA THR A 486 -18.68 0.92 9.19
C THR A 486 -17.24 1.39 9.35
N CYS A 487 -16.28 0.66 8.80
CA CYS A 487 -14.87 1.02 8.93
C CYS A 487 -14.52 2.30 8.13
N THR A 488 -15.26 2.62 7.06
CA THR A 488 -15.12 3.90 6.33
C THR A 488 -15.57 5.06 7.19
N VAL A 489 -16.73 4.92 7.84
CA VAL A 489 -17.24 5.91 8.79
C VAL A 489 -16.27 6.08 9.96
N MET A 490 -15.75 4.98 10.53
CA MET A 490 -14.75 5.05 11.60
C MET A 490 -13.48 5.78 11.15
N THR A 491 -13.00 5.54 9.93
CA THR A 491 -11.84 6.24 9.38
C THR A 491 -12.07 7.74 9.28
N VAL A 492 -13.23 8.17 8.76
CA VAL A 492 -13.59 9.60 8.68
C VAL A 492 -13.65 10.24 10.06
N LEU A 493 -14.28 9.57 11.03
CA LEU A 493 -14.39 10.07 12.40
C LEU A 493 -13.03 10.12 13.10
N LEU A 494 -12.20 9.08 12.96
CA LEU A 494 -10.87 9.01 13.52
C LEU A 494 -9.98 10.15 12.99
N HIS A 495 -10.00 10.36 11.68
CA HIS A 495 -9.28 11.45 11.03
C HIS A 495 -9.72 12.82 11.55
N TYR A 496 -11.03 13.06 11.63
CA TYR A 496 -11.59 14.31 12.15
C TYR A 496 -11.21 14.55 13.61
N PHE A 497 -11.49 13.61 14.51
CA PHE A 497 -11.22 13.80 15.94
C PHE A 497 -9.73 13.86 16.27
N LEU A 498 -8.87 13.24 15.46
CA LEU A 498 -7.43 13.41 15.59
C LEU A 498 -6.99 14.83 15.24
N LEU A 499 -7.42 15.37 14.09
CA LEU A 499 -7.14 16.75 13.69
C LEU A 499 -7.75 17.78 14.66
N VAL A 500 -8.94 17.52 15.17
CA VAL A 500 -9.58 18.32 16.23
C VAL A 500 -8.70 18.33 17.48
N THR A 501 -8.19 17.18 17.90
CA THR A 501 -7.30 17.10 19.07
C THR A 501 -6.02 17.89 18.86
N LEU A 502 -5.36 17.76 17.69
CA LEU A 502 -4.19 18.56 17.34
C LEU A 502 -4.50 20.07 17.26
N THR A 503 -5.66 20.45 16.74
CA THR A 503 -6.06 21.87 16.69
C THR A 503 -6.28 22.40 18.11
N TRP A 504 -6.95 21.65 18.98
CA TRP A 504 -7.14 22.04 20.38
C TRP A 504 -5.83 22.08 21.18
N THR A 505 -4.83 21.24 20.90
CA THR A 505 -3.51 21.37 21.54
C THR A 505 -2.85 22.69 21.14
N CYS A 506 -2.95 23.08 19.86
CA CYS A 506 -2.47 24.37 19.36
C CYS A 506 -3.19 25.55 20.01
N LEU A 507 -4.53 25.54 20.04
CA LEU A 507 -5.31 26.61 20.66
C LEU A 507 -5.02 26.73 22.16
N ASN A 508 -4.84 25.60 22.85
CA ASN A 508 -4.43 25.59 24.25
C ASN A 508 -3.02 26.17 24.45
N ALA A 509 -2.07 25.86 23.56
CA ALA A 509 -0.72 26.44 23.57
C ALA A 509 -0.76 27.97 23.36
N VAL A 510 -1.50 28.44 22.36
CA VAL A 510 -1.71 29.88 22.07
C VAL A 510 -2.35 30.58 23.25
N GLN A 511 -3.40 30.00 23.84
CA GLN A 511 -4.09 30.56 24.99
C GLN A 511 -3.15 30.68 26.21
N LEU A 512 -2.36 29.64 26.48
CA LEU A 512 -1.37 29.66 27.57
C LEU A 512 -0.30 30.73 27.34
N CYS A 513 0.19 30.87 26.11
CA CYS A 513 1.15 31.89 25.72
C CYS A 513 0.59 33.30 25.93
N PHE A 514 -0.65 33.54 25.48
CA PHE A 514 -1.32 34.84 25.62
C PHE A 514 -1.52 35.24 27.09
N LEU A 515 -1.89 34.30 27.95
CA LEU A 515 -2.02 34.54 29.39
C LEU A 515 -0.69 34.95 30.04
N LEU A 516 0.43 34.36 29.59
CA LEU A 516 1.77 34.69 30.09
C LEU A 516 2.32 36.00 29.50
N LEU A 517 1.95 36.35 28.28
CA LEU A 517 2.36 37.58 27.60
C LEU A 517 1.59 38.81 28.09
N ARG A 518 0.29 38.68 28.34
CA ARG A 518 -0.63 39.81 28.52
C ARG A 518 -1.13 39.95 29.94
N ALA A 519 -0.23 39.82 30.92
CA ALA A 519 -0.52 39.70 32.36
C ALA A 519 -1.49 40.74 32.99
N MET A 520 -2.02 41.74 32.26
CA MET A 520 -2.88 42.82 32.77
C MET A 520 -4.08 43.25 31.87
N LYS A 521 -4.55 42.47 30.87
CA LYS A 521 -5.78 42.82 30.11
C LYS A 521 -6.81 41.67 30.05
N PRO A 522 -8.12 41.95 30.24
CA PRO A 522 -9.17 40.93 30.07
C PRO A 522 -9.18 40.41 28.62
N LEU A 523 -9.54 39.13 28.46
CA LEU A 523 -9.73 38.54 27.14
C LEU A 523 -10.90 39.24 26.44
N PRO A 524 -10.84 39.47 25.12
CA PRO A 524 -11.95 40.04 24.36
C PRO A 524 -13.25 39.23 24.56
N PRO A 525 -14.42 39.86 24.62
CA PRO A 525 -15.70 39.22 24.96
C PRO A 525 -16.15 38.11 23.99
N HIS A 526 -15.55 38.01 22.80
CA HIS A 526 -15.84 36.96 21.80
C HIS A 526 -14.65 36.03 21.51
N PHE A 527 -13.52 36.19 22.21
CA PHE A 527 -12.31 35.41 21.92
C PHE A 527 -12.52 33.90 22.09
N THR A 528 -13.28 33.49 23.12
CA THR A 528 -13.60 32.08 23.36
C THR A 528 -14.41 31.49 22.20
N LEU A 529 -15.44 32.21 21.71
CA LEU A 529 -16.25 31.75 20.58
C LEU A 529 -15.41 31.53 19.31
N PHE A 530 -14.48 32.45 19.05
CA PHE A 530 -13.54 32.33 17.92
C PHE A 530 -12.65 31.09 18.04
N LEU A 531 -12.13 30.77 19.23
CA LEU A 531 -11.37 29.53 19.45
C LEU A 531 -12.22 28.28 19.20
N PHE A 532 -13.48 28.27 19.63
CA PHE A 532 -14.39 27.14 19.38
C PHE A 532 -14.68 26.95 17.88
N LEU A 533 -14.89 28.04 17.14
CA LEU A 533 -15.09 27.97 15.69
C LEU A 533 -13.86 27.42 14.97
N MET A 534 -12.65 27.85 15.36
CA MET A 534 -11.41 27.31 14.77
C MET A 534 -11.17 25.85 15.15
N GLY A 535 -11.36 25.50 16.43
CA GLY A 535 -11.04 24.18 16.98
C GLY A 535 -11.84 23.04 16.37
N TRP A 536 -13.12 23.30 16.06
CA TRP A 536 -14.00 22.31 15.42
C TRP A 536 -14.11 22.54 13.90
N GLY A 537 -14.05 23.78 13.43
CA GLY A 537 -14.29 24.13 12.03
C GLY A 537 -13.14 23.80 11.08
N ILE A 538 -11.89 24.13 11.43
CA ILE A 538 -10.74 23.87 10.55
C ILE A 538 -10.59 22.37 10.23
N PRO A 539 -10.61 21.45 11.22
CA PRO A 539 -10.61 20.01 10.95
C PRO A 539 -11.76 19.55 10.07
N ALA A 540 -12.97 20.10 10.26
CA ALA A 540 -14.15 19.70 9.49
C ALA A 540 -13.97 20.03 8.01
N ILE A 541 -13.49 21.23 7.69
CA ILE A 541 -13.24 21.67 6.30
C ILE A 541 -12.21 20.75 5.64
N ILE A 542 -11.09 20.45 6.31
CA ILE A 542 -10.03 19.59 5.78
C ILE A 542 -10.60 18.20 5.46
N VAL A 543 -11.27 17.55 6.43
CA VAL A 543 -11.79 16.19 6.24
C VAL A 543 -12.87 16.15 5.16
N SER A 544 -13.80 17.12 5.14
CA SER A 544 -14.86 17.18 4.12
C SER A 544 -14.30 17.34 2.71
N LEU A 545 -13.28 18.18 2.51
CA LEU A 545 -12.61 18.32 1.20
C LEU A 545 -11.90 17.03 0.79
N THR A 546 -11.19 16.41 1.72
CA THR A 546 -10.45 15.16 1.44
C THR A 546 -11.39 14.03 1.04
N VAL A 547 -12.49 13.82 1.78
CA VAL A 547 -13.50 12.81 1.43
C VAL A 547 -14.18 13.16 0.11
N GLY A 548 -14.56 14.43 -0.10
CA GLY A 548 -15.27 14.87 -1.31
C GLY A 548 -14.46 14.75 -2.60
N ILE A 549 -13.13 14.85 -2.53
CA ILE A 549 -12.25 14.72 -3.70
C ILE A 549 -11.83 13.27 -3.92
N ILE A 550 -11.43 12.56 -2.87
CA ILE A 550 -10.71 11.28 -3.01
C ILE A 550 -11.65 10.10 -3.11
N TYR A 551 -12.77 10.13 -2.38
CA TYR A 551 -13.73 9.02 -2.39
C TYR A 551 -14.32 8.76 -3.80
N PRO A 552 -14.70 9.78 -4.60
CA PRO A 552 -15.18 9.56 -5.97
C PRO A 552 -14.08 9.14 -6.96
N LEU A 553 -12.82 9.56 -6.75
CA LEU A 553 -11.73 9.32 -7.69
C LEU A 553 -11.07 7.94 -7.50
N LYS A 554 -10.81 7.55 -6.24
CA LYS A 554 -10.00 6.36 -5.91
C LYS A 554 -10.80 5.28 -5.14
N GLY A 555 -12.10 5.52 -4.90
CA GLY A 555 -12.96 4.61 -4.14
C GLY A 555 -12.60 4.51 -2.66
N ALA A 556 -13.18 3.54 -1.95
CA ALA A 556 -13.02 3.38 -0.50
C ALA A 556 -11.56 3.08 -0.07
N LEU A 557 -10.88 2.17 -0.76
CA LEU A 557 -9.47 1.82 -0.47
C LEU A 557 -8.49 2.96 -0.78
N GLY A 558 -8.84 3.87 -1.69
CA GLY A 558 -8.05 5.07 -1.93
C GLY A 558 -8.03 6.05 -0.75
N TYR A 559 -9.02 5.95 0.16
CA TYR A 559 -9.14 6.80 1.34
C TYR A 559 -8.75 6.08 2.64
N ARG A 560 -9.03 4.78 2.79
CA ARG A 560 -8.84 4.02 4.04
C ARG A 560 -8.04 2.72 3.87
N GLN A 561 -7.52 2.22 4.99
CA GLN A 561 -6.99 0.86 5.17
C GLN A 561 -7.98 -0.03 5.94
N GLU A 562 -7.92 -1.35 5.74
CA GLU A 562 -8.87 -2.31 6.35
C GLU A 562 -8.38 -2.89 7.68
N ILE A 563 -7.05 -3.00 7.87
CA ILE A 563 -6.40 -3.58 9.09
C ILE A 563 -6.80 -2.80 10.33
N ILE A 564 -6.67 -1.48 10.19
CA ILE A 564 -6.95 -0.47 11.18
C ILE A 564 -7.76 0.52 10.36
N CYS A 565 -8.97 0.86 10.82
CA CYS A 565 -9.84 1.81 10.13
C CYS A 565 -9.24 3.22 10.13
N TRP A 566 -8.21 3.43 9.32
CA TRP A 566 -7.34 4.60 9.27
C TRP A 566 -7.03 4.99 7.82
N LEU A 567 -6.49 6.19 7.60
CA LEU A 567 -6.20 6.72 6.26
C LEU A 567 -5.22 5.85 5.48
N ALA A 568 -5.46 5.73 4.16
CA ALA A 568 -4.59 5.03 3.23
C ALA A 568 -3.17 5.64 3.17
N VAL A 569 -2.17 4.85 3.54
CA VAL A 569 -0.73 5.16 3.38
C VAL A 569 -0.29 4.67 1.99
N PRO A 570 0.48 5.47 1.22
CA PRO A 570 0.87 5.11 -0.14
C PRO A 570 1.95 4.02 -0.12
N GLU A 571 1.76 2.98 -0.95
CA GLU A 571 2.71 1.87 -1.12
C GLU A 571 3.68 2.08 -2.30
N ASP A 572 3.29 2.84 -3.33
CA ASP A 572 3.98 2.86 -4.65
C ASP A 572 4.86 4.10 -4.92
N GLY A 573 5.49 4.69 -3.90
CA GLY A 573 6.45 5.81 -4.10
C GLY A 573 5.85 7.13 -4.61
N ASN A 574 4.58 7.17 -5.01
CA ASN A 574 3.85 8.38 -5.39
C ASN A 574 3.25 9.09 -4.15
N TYR A 575 4.13 9.50 -3.23
CA TYR A 575 3.74 10.19 -1.99
C TYR A 575 2.94 11.49 -2.23
N LEU A 576 3.12 12.12 -3.40
CA LEU A 576 2.51 13.39 -3.77
C LEU A 576 0.99 13.33 -3.97
N GLU A 577 0.40 12.16 -4.20
CA GLU A 577 -1.06 12.02 -4.39
C GLU A 577 -1.81 11.42 -3.19
N SER A 578 -1.13 11.19 -2.07
CA SER A 578 -1.75 10.48 -0.95
C SER A 578 -2.63 11.41 -0.07
N PRO A 579 -3.87 10.98 0.26
CA PRO A 579 -4.71 11.66 1.26
C PRO A 579 -4.00 11.84 2.59
N TRP A 580 -3.26 10.82 3.02
CA TRP A 580 -2.59 10.79 4.32
C TRP A 580 -1.53 11.89 4.46
N LEU A 581 -0.80 12.18 3.38
CA LEU A 581 0.22 13.22 3.37
C LEU A 581 -0.40 14.62 3.45
N TRP A 582 -1.31 14.94 2.52
CA TRP A 582 -1.86 16.29 2.39
C TRP A 582 -2.91 16.63 3.43
N SER A 583 -3.76 15.66 3.79
CA SER A 583 -4.87 15.92 4.70
C SER A 583 -4.51 15.77 6.18
N PHE A 584 -3.45 15.02 6.50
CA PHE A 584 -3.08 14.77 7.89
C PHE A 584 -1.65 15.21 8.22
N ILE A 585 -0.64 14.67 7.55
CA ILE A 585 0.77 14.92 7.90
C ILE A 585 1.14 16.40 7.75
N LEU A 586 0.75 17.05 6.66
CA LEU A 586 1.05 18.47 6.43
C LEU A 586 0.39 19.37 7.50
N PRO A 587 -0.94 19.31 7.76
CA PRO A 587 -1.57 20.05 8.86
C PRO A 587 -0.94 19.75 10.23
N ALA A 588 -0.67 18.47 10.54
CA ALA A 588 -0.07 18.08 11.81
C ALA A 588 1.34 18.67 11.98
N THR A 589 2.14 18.72 10.91
CA THR A 589 3.48 19.31 10.93
C THR A 589 3.43 20.81 11.26
N ILE A 590 2.53 21.55 10.59
CA ILE A 590 2.35 22.99 10.83
C ILE A 590 1.96 23.26 12.29
N ILE A 591 1.04 22.45 12.84
CA ILE A 591 0.61 22.54 14.24
C ILE A 591 1.77 22.23 15.20
N LEU A 592 2.52 21.16 14.98
CA LEU A 592 3.63 20.78 15.85
C LEU A 592 4.75 21.83 15.86
N ILE A 593 5.08 22.41 14.71
CA ILE A 593 6.06 23.51 14.61
C ILE A 593 5.54 24.72 15.41
N THR A 594 4.26 25.06 15.27
CA THR A 594 3.65 26.17 16.01
C THR A 594 3.72 25.93 17.53
N ASN A 595 3.39 24.72 17.99
CA ASN A 595 3.50 24.33 19.39
C ASN A 595 4.95 24.38 19.89
N ALA A 596 5.92 23.96 19.07
CA ALA A 596 7.35 24.06 19.37
C ALA A 596 7.80 25.51 19.58
N VAL A 597 7.44 26.41 18.67
CA VAL A 597 7.75 27.84 18.78
C VAL A 597 7.14 28.44 20.04
N ILE A 598 5.86 28.15 20.32
CA ILE A 598 5.17 28.63 21.52
C ILE A 598 5.83 28.08 22.79
N PHE A 599 6.18 26.80 22.80
CA PHE A 599 6.87 26.18 23.94
C PHE A 599 8.21 26.86 24.22
N ILE A 600 9.00 27.18 23.18
CA ILE A 600 10.25 27.92 23.32
C ILE A 600 9.98 29.31 23.94
N ILE A 601 8.97 30.05 23.45
CA ILE A 601 8.60 31.37 23.99
C ILE A 601 8.22 31.28 25.48
N ILE A 602 7.39 30.30 25.85
CA ILE A 602 6.97 30.06 27.24
C ILE A 602 8.18 29.71 28.11
N THR A 603 9.04 28.81 27.62
CA THR A 603 10.25 28.37 28.34
C THR A 603 11.20 29.54 28.59
N VAL A 604 11.50 30.33 27.57
CA VAL A 604 12.36 31.52 27.68
C VAL A 604 11.76 32.51 28.69
N LYS A 605 10.45 32.80 28.61
CA LYS A 605 9.81 33.71 29.57
C LYS A 605 9.82 33.19 31.01
N VAL A 606 9.55 31.90 31.21
CA VAL A 606 9.50 31.29 32.55
C VAL A 606 10.90 31.17 33.17
N LEU A 607 11.92 30.90 32.36
CA LEU A 607 13.31 30.76 32.81
C LEU A 607 14.01 32.12 32.98
N TRP A 608 13.81 33.05 32.04
CA TRP A 608 14.49 34.35 32.00
C TRP A 608 13.74 35.45 32.77
N GLY A 609 12.42 35.35 32.89
CA GLY A 609 11.59 36.34 33.62
C GLY A 609 11.76 36.33 35.14
N ARG A 610 12.68 35.53 35.70
CA ARG A 610 12.92 35.43 37.15
C ARG A 610 14.14 36.26 37.60
N ASN A 611 13.96 37.58 37.48
CA ASN A 611 14.55 38.73 38.19
C ASN A 611 16.01 39.19 37.96
N GLU A 612 16.13 40.46 37.54
CA GLU A 612 17.17 41.40 37.98
C GLU A 612 16.87 42.03 39.36
N ASN A 613 15.64 41.95 39.92
CA ASN A 613 15.28 42.78 41.10
C ASN A 613 14.61 42.12 42.33
N LEU A 614 14.57 40.78 42.48
CA LEU A 614 14.41 40.19 43.82
C LEU A 614 15.28 38.95 43.99
N GLN A 615 16.40 39.13 44.68
CA GLN A 615 16.95 38.09 45.54
C GLN A 615 16.00 37.89 46.73
N SER A 616 15.19 36.83 46.71
CA SER A 616 14.56 36.34 47.93
C SER A 616 14.27 34.84 47.84
N THR A 617 15.17 34.07 48.47
CA THR A 617 14.86 32.87 49.27
C THR A 617 13.69 31.97 48.80
N LYS A 618 13.90 31.17 47.75
CA LYS A 618 13.29 29.83 47.66
C LYS A 618 14.00 28.96 46.62
N LYS A 619 14.70 27.94 47.12
CA LYS A 619 15.20 26.79 46.35
C LYS A 619 13.98 26.00 45.88
N SER A 620 13.28 26.48 44.85
CA SER A 620 12.29 25.67 44.15
C SER A 620 13.02 24.44 43.63
N SER A 621 12.74 23.27 44.22
CA SER A 621 13.34 22.00 43.82
C SER A 621 13.32 21.87 42.30
N VAL A 622 14.48 21.60 41.69
CA VAL A 622 14.66 21.41 40.25
C VAL A 622 13.62 20.43 39.70
N MET A 623 13.27 19.40 40.48
CA MET A 623 12.22 18.43 40.14
C MET A 623 10.84 19.06 39.91
N LYS A 624 10.45 20.08 40.68
CA LYS A 624 9.15 20.77 40.46
C LYS A 624 9.14 21.52 39.13
N LYS A 625 10.28 22.06 38.70
CA LYS A 625 10.44 22.72 37.39
C LYS A 625 10.37 21.69 36.27
N ILE A 626 11.12 20.58 36.38
CA ILE A 626 11.10 19.48 35.39
C ILE A 626 9.69 18.94 35.22
N LEU A 627 8.99 18.61 36.31
CA LEU A 627 7.61 18.11 36.25
C LEU A 627 6.63 19.15 35.68
N SER A 628 6.87 20.45 35.87
CA SER A 628 6.03 21.50 35.28
C SER A 628 6.25 21.59 33.77
N MET A 629 7.51 21.51 33.32
CA MET A 629 7.87 21.49 31.90
C MET A 629 7.33 20.23 31.21
N LEU A 630 7.48 19.08 31.84
CA LEU A 630 6.96 17.80 31.34
C LEU A 630 5.44 17.85 31.15
N SER A 631 4.71 18.47 32.09
CA SER A 631 3.25 18.65 31.95
C SER A 631 2.87 19.46 30.71
N ILE A 632 3.65 20.48 30.36
CA ILE A 632 3.39 21.30 29.17
C ILE A 632 3.73 20.50 27.90
N VAL A 633 4.84 19.76 27.91
CA VAL A 633 5.27 18.92 26.77
C VAL A 633 4.21 17.87 26.42
N VAL A 634 3.66 17.17 27.42
CA VAL A 634 2.60 16.18 27.23
C VAL A 634 1.33 16.80 26.66
N VAL A 635 0.91 17.95 27.18
CA VAL A 635 -0.30 18.66 26.73
C VAL A 635 -0.13 19.24 25.32
N PHE A 636 1.08 19.62 24.93
CA PHE A 636 1.36 20.16 23.59
C PHE A 636 1.49 19.06 22.52
N GLY A 637 1.53 17.80 22.93
CA GLY A 637 1.53 16.67 22.01
C GLY A 637 2.86 16.44 21.29
N PHE A 638 4.00 16.72 21.92
CA PHE A 638 5.30 16.43 21.30
C PHE A 638 5.56 14.93 21.08
N THR A 639 4.80 14.05 21.73
CA THR A 639 4.83 12.59 21.49
C THR A 639 4.52 12.21 20.04
N TRP A 640 3.80 13.07 19.31
CA TRP A 640 3.49 12.89 17.90
C TRP A 640 4.73 12.98 16.99
N ILE A 641 5.83 13.59 17.44
CA ILE A 641 7.11 13.61 16.71
C ILE A 641 7.64 12.18 16.51
N LEU A 642 7.39 11.27 17.45
CA LEU A 642 7.79 9.86 17.32
C LEU A 642 7.14 9.19 16.10
N GLY A 643 5.97 9.66 15.66
CA GLY A 643 5.30 9.15 14.45
C GLY A 643 6.07 9.44 13.17
N TYR A 644 6.83 10.54 13.12
CA TYR A 644 7.70 10.85 11.97
C TYR A 644 8.95 9.99 11.95
N LEU A 645 9.44 9.56 13.12
CA LEU A 645 10.59 8.66 13.22
C LEU A 645 10.25 7.23 12.73
N MET A 646 8.96 6.87 12.67
CA MET A 646 8.48 5.62 12.05
C MET A 646 8.60 5.63 10.52
N LEU A 647 8.85 6.78 9.89
CA LEU A 647 9.02 6.92 8.43
C LEU A 647 10.47 6.70 7.96
N ILE A 648 11.38 6.35 8.87
CA ILE A 648 12.76 6.00 8.52
C ILE A 648 12.77 4.59 7.90
N ASP A 649 13.48 4.41 6.78
CA ASP A 649 13.52 3.16 5.99
C ASP A 649 14.21 1.97 6.69
N ASP A 650 14.74 2.14 7.89
CA ASP A 650 15.35 1.05 8.66
C ASP A 650 14.28 0.26 9.43
N HIS A 651 14.16 -1.03 9.12
CA HIS A 651 13.16 -1.94 9.67
C HIS A 651 13.22 -2.05 11.21
N ASN A 652 14.43 -2.15 11.78
CA ASN A 652 14.60 -2.32 13.23
C ASN A 652 14.26 -1.02 13.97
N VAL A 653 14.71 0.10 13.42
CA VAL A 653 14.44 1.44 13.96
C VAL A 653 12.94 1.73 13.92
N LYS A 654 12.28 1.41 12.81
CA LYS A 654 10.83 1.55 12.64
C LYS A 654 10.04 0.78 13.69
N ILE A 655 10.38 -0.49 13.96
CA ILE A 655 9.71 -1.30 14.98
C ILE A 655 9.82 -0.66 16.37
N ILE A 656 11.03 -0.24 16.77
CA ILE A 656 11.24 0.38 18.08
C ILE A 656 10.40 1.65 18.24
N PHE A 657 10.42 2.52 17.22
CA PHE A 657 9.63 3.75 17.25
C PHE A 657 8.11 3.50 17.18
N ASN A 658 7.66 2.43 16.52
CA ASN A 658 6.24 2.03 16.55
C ASN A 658 5.78 1.70 17.98
N TYR A 659 6.57 0.93 18.74
CA TYR A 659 6.25 0.63 20.15
C TYR A 659 6.26 1.89 21.02
N LEU A 660 7.28 2.75 20.88
CA LEU A 660 7.36 3.99 21.64
C LEU A 660 6.18 4.92 21.32
N PHE A 661 5.89 5.12 20.03
CA PHE A 661 4.76 5.93 19.58
C PHE A 661 3.44 5.40 20.15
N CYS A 662 3.21 4.08 20.07
CA CYS A 662 2.03 3.44 20.63
C CYS A 662 1.91 3.67 22.13
N ILE A 663 2.95 3.38 22.93
CA ILE A 663 2.92 3.53 24.38
C ILE A 663 2.66 4.99 24.78
N PHE A 664 3.40 5.95 24.19
CA PHE A 664 3.28 7.35 24.58
C PHE A 664 1.94 7.96 24.19
N ASN A 665 1.41 7.66 23.00
CA ASN A 665 0.17 8.27 22.52
C ASN A 665 -1.07 7.61 23.15
N THR A 666 -1.10 6.29 23.31
CA THR A 666 -2.23 5.59 23.96
C THR A 666 -2.34 5.97 25.44
N THR A 667 -1.22 6.24 26.12
CA THR A 667 -1.21 6.67 27.54
C THR A 667 -1.23 8.19 27.73
N GLN A 668 -1.27 9.01 26.67
CA GLN A 668 -1.15 10.47 26.79
C GLN A 668 -2.27 11.07 27.66
N GLY A 669 -3.50 10.54 27.63
CA GLY A 669 -4.59 11.01 28.50
C GLY A 669 -4.38 10.70 29.98
N LEU A 670 -3.77 9.54 30.29
CA LEU A 670 -3.34 9.19 31.64
C LEU A 670 -2.23 10.15 32.13
N GLN A 671 -1.26 10.47 31.26
CA GLN A 671 -0.19 11.42 31.58
C GLN A 671 -0.77 12.81 31.88
N ILE A 672 -1.77 13.28 31.12
CA ILE A 672 -2.49 14.54 31.38
C ILE A 672 -3.16 14.52 32.75
N PHE A 673 -3.88 13.45 33.10
CA PHE A 673 -4.52 13.33 34.41
C PHE A 673 -3.51 13.41 35.56
N VAL A 674 -2.42 12.64 35.49
CA VAL A 674 -1.40 12.61 36.54
C VAL A 674 -0.69 13.97 36.68
N LEU A 675 -0.26 14.56 35.55
CA LEU A 675 0.57 15.76 35.57
C LEU A 675 -0.22 17.06 35.80
N TYR A 676 -1.48 17.12 35.35
CA TYR A 676 -2.29 18.34 35.37
C TYR A 676 -3.42 18.31 36.41
N THR A 677 -4.07 17.16 36.60
CA THR A 677 -5.21 17.03 37.53
C THR A 677 -4.74 16.67 38.93
N VAL A 678 -4.08 15.52 39.11
CA VAL A 678 -3.70 14.96 40.43
C VAL A 678 -2.76 15.89 41.20
N ARG A 679 -1.90 16.62 40.51
CA ARG A 679 -0.96 17.57 41.13
C ARG A 679 -1.60 18.86 41.65
N THR A 680 -2.87 19.11 41.32
CA THR A 680 -3.58 20.27 41.85
C THR A 680 -3.96 20.02 43.31
N LYS A 681 -3.57 20.91 44.25
CA LYS A 681 -3.93 20.78 45.68
C LYS A 681 -5.44 20.61 45.92
N VAL A 682 -6.26 21.25 45.10
CA VAL A 682 -7.73 21.13 45.13
C VAL A 682 -8.17 19.68 44.89
N PHE A 683 -7.51 18.96 43.97
CA PHE A 683 -7.79 17.56 43.72
C PHE A 683 -7.35 16.70 44.90
N GLN A 684 -6.12 16.90 45.40
CA GLN A 684 -5.57 16.13 46.53
C GLN A 684 -6.44 16.26 47.79
N ASN A 685 -6.89 17.47 48.11
CA ASN A 685 -7.76 17.71 49.26
C ASN A 685 -9.11 17.03 49.09
N LYS A 686 -9.80 17.22 47.95
CA LYS A 686 -11.09 16.57 47.69
C LYS A 686 -10.99 15.04 47.63
N ALA A 687 -9.93 14.51 47.04
CA ALA A 687 -9.69 13.07 46.99
C ALA A 687 -9.45 12.51 48.40
N SER A 688 -8.70 13.23 49.24
CA SER A 688 -8.53 12.88 50.66
C SER A 688 -9.85 12.92 51.42
N ASP A 689 -10.71 13.90 51.18
CA ASP A 689 -12.02 14.00 51.85
C ASP A 689 -12.94 12.83 51.47
N ILE A 690 -12.99 12.47 50.18
CA ILE A 690 -13.75 11.32 49.67
C ILE A 690 -13.18 10.01 50.21
N PHE A 691 -11.86 9.85 50.22
CA PHE A 691 -11.19 8.65 50.75
C PHE A 691 -11.45 8.48 52.24
N ASN A 692 -11.37 9.55 53.02
CA ASN A 692 -11.68 9.55 54.45
C ASN A 692 -13.17 9.24 54.69
N SER A 693 -14.08 9.74 53.84
CA SER A 693 -15.52 9.43 53.90
C SER A 693 -15.81 7.95 53.57
N MET A 694 -15.18 7.38 52.55
CA MET A 694 -15.30 5.95 52.22
C MET A 694 -14.70 5.05 53.30
N SER A 695 -13.54 5.41 53.86
CA SER A 695 -12.91 4.70 54.97
C SER A 695 -13.82 4.69 56.22
N SER A 696 -14.50 5.79 56.50
CA SER A 696 -15.47 5.87 57.61
C SER A 696 -16.75 5.04 57.38
N THR A 697 -17.09 4.77 56.13
CA THR A 697 -18.26 3.95 55.74
C THR A 697 -17.93 2.44 55.77
N ILE A 698 -16.69 2.07 55.41
CA ILE A 698 -16.19 0.68 55.49
C ILE A 698 -15.95 0.22 56.93
N GLY A 699 -15.73 1.15 57.88
CA GLY A 699 -15.60 0.84 59.31
C GLY A 699 -16.89 0.38 60.03
N ARG A 700 -18.06 0.36 59.36
CA ARG A 700 -19.34 -0.07 59.97
C ARG A 700 -19.85 -1.44 59.53
N ILE A 701 -19.17 -2.14 58.61
CA ILE A 701 -19.57 -3.48 58.18
C ILE A 701 -18.64 -4.50 58.85
N LYS A 702 -19.15 -5.18 59.88
CA LYS A 702 -18.51 -6.36 60.45
C LYS A 702 -18.83 -7.54 59.53
N MET A 703 -17.88 -7.98 58.70
CA MET A 703 -17.94 -9.27 58.00
C MET A 703 -16.59 -9.99 58.09
N PRO A 704 -16.59 -11.33 58.08
CA PRO A 704 -15.50 -12.17 58.56
C PRO A 704 -14.31 -12.20 57.60
N SER A 705 -13.14 -12.51 58.14
CA SER A 705 -11.90 -12.84 57.41
C SER A 705 -12.17 -13.81 56.25
N PRO A 706 -11.50 -13.70 55.08
CA PRO A 706 -10.10 -14.13 55.01
C PRO A 706 -9.19 -13.40 53.98
N THR A 707 -7.89 -13.72 54.12
CA THR A 707 -6.79 -13.67 53.13
C THR A 707 -6.29 -12.32 52.60
N LYS A 708 -5.07 -11.99 53.05
CA LYS A 708 -4.18 -10.93 52.56
C LYS A 708 -3.94 -11.05 51.06
N ILE A 709 -4.31 -10.00 50.31
CA ILE A 709 -3.61 -9.61 49.09
C ILE A 709 -3.07 -8.21 49.35
N SER A 710 -1.75 -8.12 49.52
CA SER A 710 -1.07 -6.84 49.70
C SER A 710 -0.74 -6.28 48.33
N LEU A 711 -1.41 -5.20 47.92
CA LEU A 711 -0.91 -4.33 46.86
C LEU A 711 -0.89 -2.88 47.36
N HIS A 712 0.18 -2.64 48.12
CA HIS A 712 0.98 -1.41 48.24
C HIS A 712 0.30 -0.04 48.40
N SER A 713 0.29 0.35 49.68
CA SER A 713 0.26 1.67 50.31
C SER A 713 1.35 2.68 49.86
N GLU A 714 2.19 2.37 48.86
CA GLU A 714 3.34 3.21 48.48
C GLU A 714 2.95 4.47 47.72
N VAL A 715 1.93 4.43 46.86
CA VAL A 715 1.50 5.61 46.09
C VAL A 715 0.88 6.65 47.03
N TYR A 716 0.17 6.21 48.06
CA TYR A 716 -0.48 7.07 49.04
C TYR A 716 0.53 7.76 49.98
N GLU A 717 1.54 7.03 50.47
CA GLU A 717 2.63 7.59 51.29
C GLU A 717 3.59 8.48 50.48
N MET A 718 3.81 8.17 49.20
CA MET A 718 4.58 9.03 48.29
C MET A 718 3.89 10.39 48.06
N ILE A 719 2.55 10.42 48.01
CA ILE A 719 1.76 11.66 47.88
C ILE A 719 1.76 12.45 49.20
N ARG A 720 1.80 11.77 50.36
CA ARG A 720 1.75 12.38 51.70
C ARG A 720 3.05 13.08 52.12
N SER A 721 4.20 12.71 51.54
CA SER A 721 5.53 13.20 51.95
C SER A 721 5.97 14.56 51.37
N LEU A 722 5.10 15.30 50.65
CA LEU A 722 5.50 16.58 50.02
C LEU A 722 5.38 17.78 51.00
N PRO A 723 6.47 18.48 51.37
CA PRO A 723 6.38 19.53 52.40
C PRO A 723 5.64 20.78 51.93
N ASN A 724 4.79 21.28 52.83
CA ASN A 724 4.15 22.59 52.80
C ASN A 724 5.20 23.73 52.81
N ARG A 725 5.19 24.60 51.79
CA ARG A 725 5.18 26.08 51.91
C ARG A 725 5.19 26.79 50.53
N ILE A 726 4.29 27.75 50.46
CA ILE A 726 3.76 28.61 49.37
C ILE A 726 4.80 29.61 48.83
N GLU A 727 4.82 29.97 47.53
CA GLU A 727 4.94 31.39 47.06
C GLU A 727 4.90 31.65 45.53
N CYS A 728 4.94 30.67 44.61
CA CYS A 728 4.97 30.98 43.15
C CYS A 728 3.62 30.92 42.40
N PHE A 729 2.49 30.76 43.10
CA PHE A 729 1.16 30.72 42.49
C PHE A 729 0.22 31.85 42.95
N ARG A 730 0.74 32.88 43.62
CA ARG A 730 -0.06 34.06 44.02
C ARG A 730 -0.48 34.97 42.86
N LEU A 731 -0.03 34.72 41.63
CA LEU A 731 -0.50 35.49 40.45
C LEU A 731 -1.81 34.95 39.86
N LEU A 732 -2.44 33.94 40.47
CA LEU A 732 -3.72 33.37 40.01
C LEU A 732 -4.87 33.38 41.04
N GLU A 733 -4.69 33.94 42.25
CA GLU A 733 -5.74 34.23 43.27
C GLU A 733 -5.04 35.01 44.41
N GLN A 734 -5.53 36.06 45.06
CA GLN A 734 -6.74 36.89 45.12
C GLN A 734 -6.32 38.19 45.86
N SER A 735 -7.02 39.34 45.73
CA SER A 735 -6.90 40.42 46.73
C SER A 735 -8.08 40.33 47.70
N PRO A 736 -7.87 40.37 49.03
CA PRO A 736 -8.95 40.59 49.99
C PRO A 736 -9.14 42.07 50.34
N THR A 737 -10.40 42.40 50.67
CA THR A 737 -10.93 43.50 51.51
C THR A 737 -10.82 44.95 51.04
N ILE A 738 -11.98 45.57 50.77
CA ILE A 738 -12.33 46.88 51.34
C ILE A 738 -13.53 46.65 52.25
N GLU A 739 -13.30 46.88 53.53
CA GLU A 739 -14.29 47.01 54.60
C GLU A 739 -14.81 48.45 54.51
N GLU A 740 -16.05 48.66 54.08
CA GLU A 740 -16.74 49.95 54.23
C GLU A 740 -17.55 49.92 55.53
N THR A 741 -17.09 50.71 56.49
CA THR A 741 -17.84 51.09 57.68
C THR A 741 -18.79 52.24 57.30
N PHE A 742 -20.11 52.04 57.33
CA PHE A 742 -21.07 53.13 57.53
C PHE A 742 -22.30 52.66 58.31
N LEU A 743 -22.33 53.14 59.57
CA LEU A 743 -23.46 53.59 60.39
C LEU A 743 -24.88 53.08 60.11
N SER A 744 -25.48 52.59 61.20
CA SER A 744 -26.91 52.56 61.47
C SER A 744 -27.54 53.95 61.43
N GLU A 745 -28.65 54.11 60.70
CA GLU A 745 -29.92 54.73 61.15
C GLU A 745 -30.86 54.90 59.95
N SER A 746 -32.04 54.27 60.02
CA SER A 746 -33.35 54.95 59.96
C SER A 746 -34.45 54.05 59.37
N ASP A 747 -35.19 53.39 60.26
CA ASP A 747 -36.64 53.40 60.17
C ASP A 747 -37.10 54.73 60.76
N GLN A 748 -37.69 55.63 59.96
CA GLN A 748 -38.92 56.34 60.33
C GLN A 748 -39.48 57.20 59.19
N SER A 749 -40.80 57.22 59.23
CA SER A 749 -41.80 57.82 58.35
C SER A 749 -41.81 59.35 58.29
N ASN A 750 -42.59 59.85 57.31
CA ASN A 750 -43.24 61.17 57.18
C ASN A 750 -42.40 62.36 56.65
N SER A 751 -42.74 62.87 55.46
CA SER A 751 -43.81 63.87 55.24
C SER A 751 -43.66 64.63 53.91
N ARG A 752 -44.81 64.83 53.22
CA ARG A 752 -45.23 65.94 52.31
C ARG A 752 -44.16 66.55 51.36
N TYR A 753 -44.35 66.56 50.04
CA TYR A 753 -45.46 67.11 49.25
C TYR A 753 -45.47 66.48 47.86
#